data_AF-A0A0F4GFJ6-F1
#
_entry.id   AF-A0A0F4GFJ6-F1
#
_cell.length_a   1.000
_cell.length_b   1.000
_cell.length_c   1.000
_cell.angle_alpha   90.00
_cell.angle_beta   90.00
_cell.angle_gamma   90.00
#
_symmetry.space_group_name_H-M   'P 1'
#
loop_
_entity.id
_entity.type
_entity.pdbx_description
1 polymer ?
#
loop_
_entity_poly.entity_id
_entity_poly.type
_entity_poly.pdbx_seq_one_letter_code
_entity_poly.pdbx_strand_id
1 'polypeptide(L)'
;MIRVLDAASPRKHQGYTSSMDSLRLSLDPRLAWTFWITTSIGSTALLLQGELAFPIHLLVVHLLTAQASRLLVYGVKMRAWQTEQPLSLSERWKSLDVSSILFSLTTTSILINAYKVIALSNDLPNVILVLTLDWRPAALLEKLFERKLMASDVTRYFVFASGLYLVCACNFRLRLVPWKMSMLFLLCTGLAQIFSHWKTNVRKPYLRPAMEHDQASPRYWMLFALTGVGIYSVFQPERIHPDRSPTSAATVFTALLSTVTTSSLYAFGPSLRELQRTLPSSAGERFNPQVEGTLLRLAVAGLIIASDSALFSRPLNISFWQYLGYAVASWACLLGEQTASADVHGTNDKIVHDRGWTRRPLAFLAGGAWICALLNSLTTISAPLEYASLALDPSPSPASDFDLVIARYAESAEDVARRLDLLLAADSVRSLRSRVLIYNKNDDTSAFEQALRAEMLSRVNVSFHTLENIGREGDTYLHHILTNWDHLATHTLFAQAELDDLSSVVRWIDNFFIPETGFLQLSYEGRMCTRCEHCGDWTDDPDVVFDLYSLANPGKQCRNLVWTFRGQFIVSGARIRANGKSMYQHLLQMLNDPGSDTHASQYTNSVWHSAQKDTLNDPVFGFTLERFWGILMQCSEPRVGYWSPSQFAVTIRPKWLAGSFPHDHTQCLDRPLRR
;
A
#
# COMPACT_ATOMS: atom_id res chain seq x y z
N MET A 1 34.73 97.21 -8.75
CA MET A 1 35.67 96.77 -7.71
C MET A 1 34.96 95.72 -6.88
N ILE A 2 35.30 94.42 -7.06
CA ILE A 2 35.18 93.30 -6.08
C ILE A 2 33.71 92.90 -5.70
N ARG A 3 33.22 91.65 -5.64
CA ARG A 3 33.56 90.22 -5.86
C ARG A 3 32.19 89.49 -5.91
N VAL A 4 31.89 88.59 -6.85
CA VAL A 4 32.11 87.12 -6.85
C VAL A 4 31.23 86.31 -5.87
N LEU A 5 30.43 85.40 -6.47
CA LEU A 5 29.80 84.15 -6.00
C LEU A 5 28.58 84.20 -5.06
N ASP A 6 27.42 83.70 -5.53
CA ASP A 6 26.94 82.37 -5.11
C ASP A 6 25.78 81.83 -5.97
N ALA A 7 25.98 80.63 -6.51
CA ALA A 7 24.96 79.78 -7.10
C ALA A 7 25.20 78.36 -6.59
N ALA A 8 24.28 77.83 -5.78
CA ALA A 8 24.29 76.42 -5.36
C ALA A 8 22.87 75.90 -5.11
N SER A 9 22.47 74.99 -6.00
CA SER A 9 21.27 74.14 -5.94
C SER A 9 21.38 73.09 -4.81
N PRO A 10 20.30 72.78 -4.07
CA PRO A 10 20.34 71.71 -3.07
C PRO A 10 20.34 70.34 -3.77
N ARG A 11 21.47 69.64 -3.73
CA ARG A 11 21.57 68.21 -4.06
C ARG A 11 20.84 67.40 -2.98
N LYS A 12 19.79 66.69 -3.38
CA LYS A 12 19.22 65.58 -2.59
C LYS A 12 20.26 64.47 -2.48
N HIS A 13 20.64 64.14 -1.24
CA HIS A 13 21.41 62.95 -0.94
C HIS A 13 20.60 61.70 -1.28
N GLN A 14 20.91 61.09 -2.42
CA GLN A 14 20.56 59.71 -2.74
C GLN A 14 21.55 58.83 -1.97
N GLY A 15 21.10 58.31 -0.82
CA GLY A 15 21.86 57.35 -0.03
C GLY A 15 22.02 56.04 -0.79
N TYR A 16 23.27 55.69 -1.08
CA TYR A 16 23.67 54.37 -1.55
C TYR A 16 23.54 53.35 -0.40
N THR A 17 22.33 52.80 -0.21
CA THR A 17 22.12 51.49 0.42
C THR A 17 21.68 50.51 -0.66
N SER A 18 22.56 50.30 -1.64
CA SER A 18 22.30 49.51 -2.84
C SER A 18 23.45 48.53 -3.05
N SER A 19 23.38 47.40 -2.34
CA SER A 19 23.92 46.12 -2.80
C SER A 19 23.54 45.03 -1.78
N MET A 20 23.82 45.24 -0.49
CA MET A 20 23.50 44.25 0.56
C MET A 20 22.01 44.12 0.88
N ASP A 21 21.21 45.19 0.79
CA ASP A 21 19.76 45.07 0.97
C ASP A 21 19.06 44.43 -0.23
N SER A 22 19.61 44.58 -1.44
CA SER A 22 19.15 43.83 -2.62
C SER A 22 19.52 42.36 -2.54
N LEU A 23 20.69 42.02 -1.98
CA LEU A 23 21.09 40.63 -1.71
C LEU A 23 20.34 40.00 -0.53
N ARG A 24 19.92 40.80 0.47
CA ARG A 24 19.04 40.35 1.57
C ARG A 24 17.59 40.16 1.14
N LEU A 25 17.16 40.85 0.08
CA LEU A 25 15.85 40.66 -0.55
C LEU A 25 15.85 39.62 -1.68
N SER A 26 17.02 39.20 -2.20
CA SER A 26 17.15 38.28 -3.33
C SER A 26 17.61 36.87 -2.97
N LEU A 27 17.71 36.52 -1.69
CA LEU A 27 17.57 35.13 -1.28
C LEU A 27 16.11 34.73 -1.54
N ASP A 28 15.86 34.46 -2.83
CA ASP A 28 14.58 34.09 -3.38
C ASP A 28 14.05 32.97 -2.48
N PRO A 29 12.89 33.15 -1.84
CA PRO A 29 12.25 32.11 -1.06
C PRO A 29 12.24 30.78 -1.83
N ARG A 30 12.22 30.81 -3.17
CA ARG A 30 12.30 29.65 -4.07
C ARG A 30 13.67 28.96 -4.08
N LEU A 31 14.79 29.67 -3.99
CA LEU A 31 16.15 29.09 -3.91
C LEU A 31 16.42 28.48 -2.54
N ALA A 32 16.00 29.18 -1.48
CA ALA A 32 15.99 28.63 -0.12
C ALA A 32 15.09 27.38 -0.07
N TRP A 33 13.90 27.43 -0.68
CA TRP A 33 12.98 26.28 -0.85
C TRP A 33 13.60 25.12 -1.61
N THR A 34 14.29 25.38 -2.72
CA THR A 34 14.85 24.32 -3.58
C THR A 34 16.03 23.63 -2.90
N PHE A 35 16.92 24.39 -2.23
CA PHE A 35 18.01 23.83 -1.44
C PHE A 35 17.48 23.01 -0.24
N TRP A 36 16.41 23.49 0.41
CA TRP A 36 15.76 22.81 1.53
C TRP A 36 15.02 21.52 1.13
N ILE A 37 14.28 21.58 0.03
CA ILE A 37 13.68 20.42 -0.63
C ILE A 37 14.79 19.41 -0.91
N THR A 38 15.83 19.77 -1.67
CA THR A 38 16.85 18.82 -2.14
C THR A 38 17.63 18.13 -1.00
N THR A 39 17.82 18.80 0.14
CA THR A 39 18.52 18.25 1.33
C THR A 39 17.60 17.46 2.29
N SER A 40 16.32 17.83 2.42
CA SER A 40 15.28 17.10 3.19
C SER A 40 14.87 15.77 2.51
N ILE A 41 15.02 15.74 1.19
CA ILE A 41 14.64 14.65 0.30
C ILE A 41 15.63 13.49 0.33
N GLY A 42 16.93 13.77 0.33
CA GLY A 42 17.97 12.74 0.41
C GLY A 42 17.98 11.97 1.74
N SER A 43 17.46 12.58 2.81
CA SER A 43 17.50 12.05 4.19
C SER A 43 16.25 11.25 4.57
N THR A 44 15.07 11.59 4.05
CA THR A 44 13.84 10.79 4.25
C THR A 44 13.92 9.43 3.54
N ALA A 45 14.57 9.43 2.39
CA ALA A 45 15.00 8.26 1.62
C ALA A 45 15.84 7.25 2.44
N LEU A 46 16.63 7.74 3.41
CA LEU A 46 17.48 6.94 4.29
C LEU A 46 16.75 6.51 5.58
N LEU A 47 15.86 7.34 6.13
CA LEU A 47 15.07 7.01 7.35
C LEU A 47 14.07 5.87 7.16
N LEU A 48 13.51 5.72 5.96
CA LEU A 48 12.61 4.61 5.65
C LEU A 48 13.32 3.26 5.51
N GLN A 49 14.66 3.25 5.62
CA GLN A 49 15.45 2.02 5.70
C GLN A 49 15.55 1.47 7.14
N GLY A 50 15.21 2.26 8.18
CA GLY A 50 15.27 1.85 9.58
C GLY A 50 13.88 1.70 10.21
N GLU A 51 13.25 0.54 10.01
CA GLU A 51 12.37 -0.23 10.93
C GLU A 51 11.47 0.41 12.00
N LEU A 52 11.22 1.72 12.04
CA LEU A 52 10.38 2.29 13.08
C LEU A 52 8.90 2.07 12.74
N ALA A 53 8.29 1.09 13.43
CA ALA A 53 6.87 0.71 13.43
C ALA A 53 5.92 1.80 13.98
N PHE A 54 6.27 3.06 13.79
CA PHE A 54 5.72 4.18 14.53
C PHE A 54 5.33 5.33 13.60
N PRO A 55 4.41 5.12 12.62
CA PRO A 55 3.94 6.17 11.71
C PRO A 55 3.36 7.37 12.48
N ILE A 56 2.82 7.14 13.67
CA ILE A 56 2.31 8.18 14.57
C ILE A 56 3.45 8.98 15.20
N HIS A 57 4.54 8.35 15.62
CA HIS A 57 5.67 9.08 16.22
C HIS A 57 6.38 9.92 15.16
N LEU A 58 6.53 9.39 13.95
CA LEU A 58 7.05 10.16 12.82
C LEU A 58 6.16 11.39 12.53
N LEU A 59 4.84 11.21 12.52
CA LEU A 59 3.90 12.32 12.41
C LEU A 59 4.04 13.33 13.55
N VAL A 60 4.18 12.88 14.79
CA VAL A 60 4.37 13.76 15.96
C VAL A 60 5.66 14.55 15.82
N VAL A 61 6.76 13.92 15.42
CA VAL A 61 8.03 14.61 15.13
C VAL A 61 7.81 15.66 14.06
N HIS A 62 7.14 15.33 12.95
CA HIS A 62 6.84 16.28 11.88
C HIS A 62 6.03 17.49 12.37
N LEU A 63 5.01 17.24 13.19
CA LEU A 63 4.20 18.31 13.77
C LEU A 63 5.01 19.18 14.74
N LEU A 64 5.81 18.60 15.64
CA LEU A 64 6.63 19.34 16.60
C LEU A 64 7.67 20.21 15.90
N THR A 65 8.30 19.66 14.87
CA THR A 65 9.22 20.39 14.02
C THR A 65 8.53 21.57 13.35
N ALA A 66 7.31 21.37 12.81
CA ALA A 66 6.51 22.46 12.23
C ALA A 66 6.43 23.67 13.13
N GLN A 67 6.09 23.37 14.39
CA GLN A 67 5.85 24.35 15.43
C GLN A 67 7.15 25.07 15.75
N ALA A 68 8.25 24.33 15.91
CA ALA A 68 9.58 24.89 16.17
C ALA A 68 10.03 25.84 15.04
N SER A 69 9.91 25.41 13.78
CA SER A 69 10.29 26.27 12.63
C SER A 69 9.42 27.50 12.51
N ARG A 70 8.12 27.41 12.83
CA ARG A 70 7.25 28.61 12.88
C ARG A 70 7.69 29.57 13.97
N LEU A 71 7.95 29.08 15.18
CA LEU A 71 8.40 29.94 16.27
C LEU A 71 9.70 30.67 15.89
N LEU A 72 10.58 30.00 15.12
CA LEU A 72 11.81 30.58 14.60
C LEU A 72 11.54 31.66 13.55
N VAL A 73 10.72 31.40 12.53
CA VAL A 73 10.36 32.38 11.48
C VAL A 73 9.60 33.56 12.05
N TYR A 74 8.69 33.30 13.00
CA TYR A 74 7.95 34.33 13.71
C TYR A 74 8.89 35.17 14.59
N GLY A 75 9.85 34.55 15.26
CA GLY A 75 10.90 35.27 16.01
C GLY A 75 11.77 36.16 15.12
N VAL A 76 12.11 35.70 13.91
CA VAL A 76 12.87 36.47 12.92
C VAL A 76 12.03 37.63 12.35
N LYS A 77 10.75 37.40 12.02
CA LYS A 77 9.86 38.46 11.52
C LYS A 77 9.44 39.46 12.58
N MET A 78 9.20 39.06 13.83
CA MET A 78 8.88 39.99 14.91
C MET A 78 10.03 40.94 15.23
N ARG A 79 11.30 40.54 15.02
CA ARG A 79 12.42 41.49 15.10
C ARG A 79 12.34 42.59 14.03
N ALA A 80 11.71 42.32 12.89
CA ALA A 80 11.51 43.29 11.81
C ALA A 80 10.21 44.10 11.95
N TRP A 81 9.27 43.67 12.80
CA TRP A 81 7.93 44.24 12.99
C TRP A 81 7.72 44.58 14.47
N GLN A 82 8.45 45.56 15.00
CA GLN A 82 8.32 45.98 16.41
C GLN A 82 7.04 46.80 16.71
N THR A 83 6.16 47.04 15.74
CA THR A 83 5.06 48.02 15.87
C THR A 83 3.65 47.44 16.03
N GLU A 84 3.44 46.12 15.89
CA GLU A 84 2.11 45.52 16.12
C GLU A 84 2.08 44.69 17.40
N GLN A 85 1.23 45.09 18.36
CA GLN A 85 1.03 44.32 19.58
C GLN A 85 0.33 42.99 19.23
N PRO A 86 0.90 41.83 19.62
CA PRO A 86 0.25 40.56 19.39
C PRO A 86 -1.06 40.48 20.18
N LEU A 87 -2.14 40.05 19.52
CA LEU A 87 -3.43 39.74 20.15
C LEU A 87 -3.22 38.89 21.41
N SER A 88 -3.96 39.22 22.47
CA SER A 88 -3.90 38.50 23.73
C SER A 88 -4.29 37.03 23.55
N LEU A 89 -3.74 36.15 24.39
CA LEU A 89 -3.96 34.71 24.26
C LEU A 89 -5.46 34.36 24.36
N SER A 90 -6.22 35.09 25.18
CA SER A 90 -7.67 34.92 25.33
C SER A 90 -8.47 35.33 24.08
N GLU A 91 -8.07 36.38 23.37
CA GLU A 91 -8.67 36.78 22.09
C GLU A 91 -8.38 35.77 20.98
N ARG A 92 -7.18 35.17 20.99
CA ARG A 92 -6.85 34.06 20.10
C ARG A 92 -7.73 32.84 20.36
N TRP A 93 -7.98 32.48 21.61
CA TRP A 93 -8.91 31.39 21.93
C TRP A 93 -10.36 31.70 21.55
N LYS A 94 -10.83 32.94 21.74
CA LYS A 94 -12.17 33.35 21.31
C LYS A 94 -12.34 33.38 19.78
N SER A 95 -11.25 33.50 19.04
CA SER A 95 -11.26 33.46 17.56
C SER A 95 -11.15 32.05 16.97
N LEU A 96 -10.88 31.02 17.80
CA LEU A 96 -10.93 29.62 17.38
C LEU A 96 -12.38 29.20 17.16
N ASP A 97 -12.81 29.29 15.91
CA ASP A 97 -14.11 28.82 15.46
C ASP A 97 -14.13 27.29 15.32
N VAL A 98 -15.30 26.69 15.53
CA VAL A 98 -15.56 25.25 15.37
C VAL A 98 -15.10 24.76 14.00
N SER A 99 -15.31 25.56 12.94
CA SER A 99 -14.83 25.26 11.58
C SER A 99 -13.31 25.07 11.50
N SER A 100 -12.54 25.82 12.28
CA SER A 100 -11.06 25.74 12.30
C SER A 100 -10.56 24.56 13.14
N ILE A 101 -11.27 24.19 14.19
CA ILE A 101 -11.03 22.95 14.95
C ILE A 101 -11.31 21.74 14.07
N LEU A 102 -12.48 21.69 13.42
CA LEU A 102 -12.86 20.60 12.52
C LEU A 102 -11.91 20.46 11.33
N PHE A 103 -11.49 21.58 10.72
CA PHE A 103 -10.46 21.58 9.67
C PHE A 103 -9.13 21.02 10.18
N SER A 104 -8.71 21.37 11.41
CA SER A 104 -7.46 20.88 11.98
C SER A 104 -7.53 19.39 12.29
N LEU A 105 -8.62 18.92 12.89
CA LEU A 105 -8.86 17.50 13.18
C LEU A 105 -8.86 16.67 11.88
N THR A 106 -9.59 17.12 10.86
CA THR A 106 -9.62 16.45 9.56
C THR A 106 -8.25 16.44 8.89
N THR A 107 -7.49 17.53 8.94
CA THR A 107 -6.12 17.58 8.39
C THR A 107 -5.17 16.61 9.11
N THR A 108 -5.24 16.51 10.43
CA THR A 108 -4.47 15.52 11.19
C THR A 108 -4.87 14.10 10.79
N SER A 109 -6.17 13.82 10.64
CA SER A 109 -6.65 12.52 10.15
C SER A 109 -6.16 12.21 8.73
N ILE A 110 -6.13 13.18 7.82
CA ILE A 110 -5.57 13.01 6.47
C ILE A 110 -4.11 12.55 6.57
N LEU A 111 -3.30 13.23 7.38
CA LEU A 111 -1.89 12.89 7.55
C LEU A 111 -1.71 11.49 8.16
N ILE A 112 -2.42 11.17 9.27
CA ILE A 112 -2.36 9.84 9.89
C ILE A 112 -2.69 8.75 8.87
N ASN A 113 -3.76 8.92 8.10
CA ASN A 113 -4.15 7.94 7.11
C ASN A 113 -3.11 7.83 5.98
N ALA A 114 -2.59 8.94 5.46
CA ALA A 114 -1.54 8.91 4.45
C ALA A 114 -0.28 8.17 4.94
N TYR A 115 0.20 8.46 6.15
CA TYR A 115 1.35 7.76 6.74
C TYR A 115 1.07 6.27 6.95
N LYS A 116 -0.12 5.90 7.44
CA LYS A 116 -0.51 4.50 7.58
C LYS A 116 -0.57 3.79 6.24
N VAL A 117 -1.14 4.42 5.21
CA VAL A 117 -1.20 3.86 3.86
C VAL A 117 0.20 3.63 3.31
N ILE A 118 1.09 4.63 3.39
CA ILE A 118 2.47 4.53 2.89
C ILE A 118 3.26 3.48 3.66
N ALA A 119 3.09 3.40 4.99
CA ALA A 119 3.83 2.46 5.83
C ALA A 119 3.36 1.01 5.68
N LEU A 120 2.07 0.79 5.41
CA LEU A 120 1.46 -0.54 5.33
C LEU A 120 1.32 -1.07 3.90
N SER A 121 1.52 -0.23 2.88
CA SER A 121 1.42 -0.65 1.49
C SER A 121 2.75 -1.18 0.97
N ASN A 122 2.72 -2.41 0.46
CA ASN A 122 3.82 -2.99 -0.32
C ASN A 122 3.75 -2.59 -1.81
N ASP A 123 2.77 -1.77 -2.17
CA ASP A 123 2.49 -1.32 -3.53
C ASP A 123 2.17 0.18 -3.51
N LEU A 124 3.22 0.93 -3.23
CA LEU A 124 3.16 2.37 -3.04
C LEU A 124 2.63 3.10 -4.29
N PRO A 125 3.02 2.74 -5.53
CA PRO A 125 2.56 3.46 -6.72
C PRO A 125 1.06 3.36 -6.97
N ASN A 126 0.45 2.19 -6.71
CA ASN A 126 -1.01 2.07 -6.81
C ASN A 126 -1.75 2.86 -5.73
N VAL A 127 -1.19 2.93 -4.53
CA VAL A 127 -1.67 3.80 -3.47
C VAL A 127 -1.61 5.28 -3.88
N ILE A 128 -0.52 5.70 -4.53
CA ILE A 128 -0.34 7.08 -4.97
C ILE A 128 -1.39 7.48 -6.00
N LEU A 129 -1.79 6.58 -6.90
CA LEU A 129 -2.91 6.82 -7.80
C LEU A 129 -4.15 7.22 -7.01
N VAL A 130 -4.48 6.52 -5.92
CA VAL A 130 -5.63 6.86 -5.08
C VAL A 130 -5.42 8.17 -4.31
N LEU A 131 -4.24 8.36 -3.69
CA LEU A 131 -3.95 9.55 -2.87
C LEU A 131 -3.89 10.86 -3.68
N THR A 132 -3.61 10.78 -4.98
CA THR A 132 -3.53 11.96 -5.85
C THR A 132 -4.86 12.33 -6.52
N LEU A 133 -5.90 11.50 -6.38
CA LEU A 133 -7.22 11.80 -6.92
C LEU A 133 -7.83 13.02 -6.24
N ASP A 134 -8.36 13.94 -7.04
CA ASP A 134 -8.91 15.20 -6.60
C ASP A 134 -10.40 15.09 -6.26
N TRP A 135 -10.73 14.50 -5.11
CA TRP A 135 -12.11 14.37 -4.66
C TRP A 135 -12.71 15.71 -4.21
N ARG A 136 -13.73 16.24 -4.91
CA ARG A 136 -14.33 17.55 -4.63
C ARG A 136 -15.81 17.53 -4.20
N PRO A 137 -16.14 17.09 -2.99
CA PRO A 137 -17.54 16.99 -2.54
C PRO A 137 -18.15 18.34 -2.16
N ALA A 138 -17.35 19.36 -1.82
CA ALA A 138 -17.86 20.67 -1.40
C ALA A 138 -18.72 21.33 -2.50
N ALA A 139 -18.28 21.27 -3.76
CA ALA A 139 -19.03 21.81 -4.90
C ALA A 139 -20.34 21.04 -5.16
N LEU A 140 -20.38 19.73 -4.87
CA LEU A 140 -21.62 18.95 -4.95
C LEU A 140 -22.60 19.39 -3.88
N LEU A 141 -22.12 19.52 -2.64
CA LEU A 141 -22.95 19.91 -1.51
C LEU A 141 -23.51 21.31 -1.68
N GLU A 142 -22.73 22.26 -2.17
CA GLU A 142 -23.20 23.62 -2.50
C GLU A 142 -24.37 23.55 -3.49
N LYS A 143 -24.20 22.83 -4.61
CA LYS A 143 -25.29 22.64 -5.60
C LYS A 143 -26.49 21.89 -5.04
N LEU A 144 -26.26 20.92 -4.16
CA LEU A 144 -27.31 20.15 -3.51
C LEU A 144 -28.14 21.05 -2.57
N PHE A 145 -27.49 21.86 -1.73
CA PHE A 145 -28.15 22.81 -0.84
C PHE A 145 -28.87 23.92 -1.60
N GLU A 146 -28.30 24.38 -2.71
CA GLU A 146 -28.96 25.35 -3.60
C GLU A 146 -30.08 24.75 -4.47
N ARG A 147 -30.30 23.43 -4.41
CA ARG A 147 -31.23 22.69 -5.30
C ARG A 147 -30.93 22.90 -6.79
N LYS A 148 -29.67 23.12 -7.15
CA LYS A 148 -29.17 23.30 -8.52
C LYS A 148 -28.39 22.08 -9.03
N LEU A 149 -28.66 20.90 -8.48
CA LEU A 149 -27.98 19.68 -8.89
C LEU A 149 -28.42 19.29 -10.31
N MET A 150 -27.50 19.30 -11.26
CA MET A 150 -27.77 18.92 -12.65
C MET A 150 -27.42 17.44 -12.89
N ALA A 151 -28.05 16.80 -13.88
CA ALA A 151 -27.71 15.43 -14.28
C ALA A 151 -26.22 15.28 -14.65
N SER A 152 -25.60 16.33 -15.19
CA SER A 152 -24.17 16.38 -15.48
C SER A 152 -23.29 16.30 -14.23
N ASP A 153 -23.74 16.85 -13.09
CA ASP A 153 -23.02 16.72 -11.82
C ASP A 153 -23.07 15.27 -11.32
N VAL A 154 -24.25 14.64 -11.34
CA VAL A 154 -24.40 13.22 -10.96
C VAL A 154 -23.53 12.32 -11.84
N THR A 155 -23.57 12.55 -13.16
CA THR A 155 -22.75 11.82 -14.13
C THR A 155 -21.27 11.97 -13.83
N ARG A 156 -20.81 13.18 -13.49
CA ARG A 156 -19.41 13.43 -13.10
C ARG A 156 -18.98 12.59 -11.90
N TYR A 157 -19.78 12.55 -10.83
CA TYR A 157 -19.44 11.77 -9.64
C TYR A 157 -19.50 10.27 -9.90
N PHE A 158 -20.41 9.82 -10.76
CA PHE A 158 -20.45 8.44 -11.23
C PHE A 158 -19.19 8.06 -12.02
N VAL A 159 -18.72 8.92 -12.94
CA VAL A 159 -17.48 8.73 -13.70
C VAL A 159 -16.27 8.71 -12.77
N PHE A 160 -16.21 9.61 -11.78
CA PHE A 160 -15.15 9.60 -10.76
C PHE A 160 -15.13 8.28 -9.98
N ALA A 161 -16.28 7.85 -9.45
CA ALA A 161 -16.39 6.61 -8.69
C ALA A 161 -16.03 5.38 -9.53
N SER A 162 -16.42 5.37 -10.81
CA SER A 162 -16.07 4.31 -11.76
C SER A 162 -14.57 4.26 -12.03
N GLY A 163 -13.93 5.42 -12.21
CA GLY A 163 -12.47 5.50 -12.38
C GLY A 163 -11.71 5.05 -11.13
N LEU A 164 -12.15 5.48 -9.94
CA LEU A 164 -11.59 5.02 -8.66
C LEU A 164 -11.78 3.50 -8.48
N TYR A 165 -12.96 2.99 -8.80
CA TYR A 165 -13.24 1.55 -8.76
C TYR A 165 -12.30 0.77 -9.67
N LEU A 166 -12.05 1.25 -10.90
CA LEU A 166 -11.08 0.62 -11.81
C LEU A 166 -9.66 0.63 -11.22
N VAL A 167 -9.21 1.73 -10.62
CA VAL A 167 -7.89 1.79 -9.94
C VAL A 167 -7.78 0.73 -8.85
N CYS A 168 -8.84 0.54 -8.04
CA CYS A 168 -8.85 -0.43 -6.96
C CYS A 168 -9.01 -1.87 -7.47
N ALA A 169 -10.02 -2.16 -8.30
CA ALA A 169 -10.35 -3.50 -8.76
C ALA A 169 -9.27 -4.11 -9.68
N CYS A 170 -8.48 -3.27 -10.33
CA CYS A 170 -7.37 -3.70 -11.18
C CYS A 170 -6.03 -3.71 -10.44
N ASN A 171 -5.99 -3.30 -9.17
CA ASN A 171 -4.81 -3.47 -8.31
C ASN A 171 -4.81 -4.89 -7.72
N PHE A 172 -3.97 -5.76 -8.28
CA PHE A 172 -3.89 -7.14 -7.79
C PHE A 172 -3.23 -7.27 -6.41
N ARG A 173 -2.38 -6.33 -5.98
CA ARG A 173 -1.77 -6.34 -4.63
C ARG A 173 -2.55 -5.52 -3.59
N LEU A 174 -3.76 -5.10 -3.91
CA LEU A 174 -4.52 -4.23 -3.02
C LEU A 174 -4.89 -4.93 -1.72
N ARG A 175 -4.23 -4.59 -0.62
CA ARG A 175 -4.58 -5.10 0.71
C ARG A 175 -5.72 -4.30 1.35
N LEU A 176 -6.56 -4.98 2.12
CA LEU A 176 -7.73 -4.38 2.78
C LEU A 176 -7.36 -3.18 3.67
N VAL A 177 -6.29 -3.28 4.47
CA VAL A 177 -5.91 -2.22 5.42
C VAL A 177 -5.41 -0.96 4.71
N PRO A 178 -4.39 -1.00 3.82
CA PRO A 178 -4.00 0.16 3.01
C PRO A 178 -5.16 0.74 2.19
N TRP A 179 -6.04 -0.11 1.65
CA TRP A 179 -7.23 0.36 0.93
C TRP A 179 -8.18 1.15 1.85
N LYS A 180 -8.56 0.61 3.01
CA LYS A 180 -9.41 1.29 4.00
C LYS A 180 -8.83 2.65 4.39
N MET A 181 -7.53 2.68 4.66
CA MET A 181 -6.84 3.93 5.04
C MET A 181 -6.80 4.93 3.87
N SER A 182 -6.69 4.46 2.63
CA SER A 182 -6.76 5.32 1.42
C SER A 182 -8.15 5.90 1.21
N MET A 183 -9.20 5.11 1.48
CA MET A 183 -10.59 5.58 1.42
C MET A 183 -10.88 6.59 2.53
N LEU A 184 -10.38 6.35 3.76
CA LEU A 184 -10.47 7.31 4.86
C LEU A 184 -9.71 8.60 4.55
N PHE A 185 -8.54 8.52 3.92
CA PHE A 185 -7.81 9.69 3.41
C PHE A 185 -8.69 10.51 2.46
N LEU A 186 -9.29 9.88 1.43
CA LEU A 186 -10.17 10.57 0.48
C LEU A 186 -11.43 11.17 1.14
N LEU A 187 -12.01 10.47 2.13
CA LEU A 187 -13.13 10.98 2.89
C LEU A 187 -12.74 12.23 3.70
N CYS A 188 -11.63 12.16 4.44
CA CYS A 188 -11.16 13.28 5.26
C CYS A 188 -10.73 14.48 4.42
N THR A 189 -10.09 14.28 3.25
CA THR A 189 -9.80 15.38 2.31
C THR A 189 -11.09 16.02 1.82
N GLY A 190 -12.11 15.22 1.52
CA GLY A 190 -13.45 15.73 1.18
C GLY A 190 -14.07 16.60 2.29
N LEU A 191 -14.06 16.12 3.53
CA LEU A 191 -14.57 16.86 4.69
C LEU A 191 -13.79 18.15 4.95
N ALA A 192 -12.46 18.11 4.84
CA ALA A 192 -11.61 19.30 5.00
C ALA A 192 -11.96 20.39 3.97
N GLN A 193 -12.29 20.02 2.73
CA GLN A 193 -12.78 20.99 1.74
C GLN A 193 -14.12 21.60 2.13
N ILE A 194 -15.06 20.78 2.60
CA ILE A 194 -16.38 21.25 3.03
C ILE A 194 -16.25 22.26 4.16
N PHE A 195 -15.42 21.96 5.17
CA PHE A 195 -15.17 22.88 6.29
C PHE A 195 -14.44 24.16 5.86
N SER A 196 -13.47 24.05 4.95
CA SER A 196 -12.77 25.21 4.38
C SER A 196 -13.71 26.10 3.57
N HIS A 197 -14.57 25.50 2.76
CA HIS A 197 -15.60 26.19 1.99
C HIS A 197 -16.63 26.85 2.91
N TRP A 198 -17.12 26.14 3.93
CA TRP A 198 -18.05 26.68 4.91
C TRP A 198 -17.45 27.90 5.64
N LYS A 199 -16.19 27.79 6.08
CA LYS A 199 -15.45 28.88 6.72
C LYS A 199 -15.33 30.13 5.84
N THR A 200 -15.18 29.96 4.54
CA THR A 200 -15.02 31.08 3.59
C THR A 200 -16.35 31.70 3.16
N ASN A 201 -17.40 30.91 2.98
CA ASN A 201 -18.69 31.37 2.47
C ASN A 201 -19.66 31.87 3.54
N VAL A 202 -19.67 31.27 4.74
CA VAL A 202 -20.59 31.72 5.81
C VAL A 202 -20.05 32.95 6.56
N ARG A 203 -18.78 33.32 6.38
CA ARG A 203 -18.18 34.52 6.97
C ARG A 203 -17.79 35.59 5.93
N LYS A 204 -18.74 36.34 5.35
CA LYS A 204 -18.56 37.77 4.93
C LYS A 204 -19.92 38.50 5.01
N PRO A 205 -20.03 39.78 5.47
CA PRO A 205 -19.07 40.89 5.32
C PRO A 205 -18.63 41.69 6.58
N TYR A 206 -19.00 41.33 7.81
CA TYR A 206 -18.84 42.24 8.97
C TYR A 206 -17.41 42.49 9.52
N LEU A 207 -16.35 41.84 9.01
CA LEU A 207 -14.97 41.94 9.55
C LEU A 207 -13.91 42.18 8.45
N ARG A 208 -14.17 43.10 7.51
CA ARG A 208 -13.37 43.23 6.29
C ARG A 208 -12.00 43.94 6.41
N PRO A 209 -11.74 44.93 7.28
CA PRO A 209 -10.44 45.63 7.20
C PRO A 209 -9.30 44.99 8.03
N ALA A 210 -9.58 44.38 9.18
CA ALA A 210 -8.52 44.04 10.15
C ALA A 210 -7.93 42.62 9.99
N MET A 211 -8.58 41.71 9.24
CA MET A 211 -8.13 40.31 9.12
C MET A 211 -7.31 40.01 7.86
N GLU A 212 -7.08 40.97 6.97
CA GLU A 212 -6.32 40.74 5.73
C GLU A 212 -4.82 40.48 5.98
N HIS A 213 -4.26 40.95 7.10
CA HIS A 213 -2.84 40.71 7.43
C HIS A 213 -2.56 39.42 8.22
N ASP A 214 -3.52 38.89 8.99
CA ASP A 214 -3.25 37.76 9.90
C ASP A 214 -3.73 36.38 9.38
N GLN A 215 -4.47 36.36 8.26
CA GLN A 215 -4.89 35.11 7.59
C GLN A 215 -3.75 34.38 6.86
N ALA A 216 -2.54 34.96 6.82
CA ALA A 216 -1.34 34.25 6.39
C ALA A 216 -0.93 33.15 7.38
N SER A 217 -1.45 33.16 8.61
CA SER A 217 -0.99 32.30 9.69
C SER A 217 -1.14 30.80 9.36
N PRO A 218 -2.32 30.20 9.04
CA PRO A 218 -2.46 28.77 8.71
C PRO A 218 -1.58 28.31 7.53
N ARG A 219 -1.17 29.25 6.68
CA ARG A 219 -0.55 29.01 5.37
C ARG A 219 0.92 28.59 5.43
N TYR A 220 1.61 28.86 6.54
CA TYR A 220 3.01 28.46 6.73
C TYR A 220 3.17 27.20 7.60
N TRP A 221 2.17 26.83 8.40
CA TRP A 221 2.24 25.73 9.37
C TRP A 221 2.44 24.35 8.76
N MET A 222 1.74 24.05 7.66
CA MET A 222 1.84 22.75 7.01
C MET A 222 3.13 22.65 6.19
N LEU A 223 3.60 23.79 5.65
CA LEU A 223 4.86 23.91 4.92
C LEU A 223 6.09 23.72 5.83
N PHE A 224 6.06 24.27 7.05
CA PHE A 224 7.15 24.15 8.02
C PHE A 224 7.20 22.79 8.75
N ALA A 225 6.06 22.09 8.86
CA ALA A 225 5.97 20.72 9.41
C ALA A 225 6.78 19.69 8.64
N LEU A 226 6.89 19.94 7.34
CA LEU A 226 7.54 19.07 6.39
C LEU A 226 9.04 19.34 6.27
N THR A 227 9.52 20.37 6.97
CA THR A 227 10.81 21.00 6.75
C THR A 227 11.76 20.56 7.89
N GLY A 228 11.72 21.07 9.12
CA GLY A 228 12.78 20.82 10.14
C GLY A 228 13.01 19.37 10.65
N VAL A 229 12.37 18.35 10.07
CA VAL A 229 12.41 16.94 10.45
C VAL A 229 13.82 16.36 10.26
N GLY A 230 14.62 16.96 9.38
CA GLY A 230 15.91 16.42 8.96
C GLY A 230 17.11 16.69 9.88
N ILE A 231 16.98 17.44 10.97
CA ILE A 231 18.17 17.90 11.72
C ILE A 231 18.61 16.94 12.85
N TYR A 232 17.72 16.10 13.39
CA TYR A 232 18.05 15.29 14.57
C TYR A 232 18.73 13.94 14.25
N SER A 233 18.66 13.46 13.01
CA SER A 233 19.04 12.08 12.65
C SER A 233 20.48 11.93 12.13
N VAL A 234 21.38 12.83 12.51
CA VAL A 234 22.80 12.85 12.06
C VAL A 234 23.67 11.80 12.78
N PHE A 235 23.13 11.01 13.70
CA PHE A 235 23.91 9.98 14.38
C PHE A 235 23.17 8.63 14.33
N GLN A 236 23.58 7.76 13.41
CA GLN A 236 23.75 6.29 13.53
C GLN A 236 23.61 5.63 12.13
N PRO A 237 24.66 4.96 11.61
CA PRO A 237 24.52 4.06 10.47
C PRO A 237 24.32 2.61 10.96
N GLU A 238 23.45 1.86 10.29
CA GLU A 238 23.49 0.40 9.99
C GLU A 238 22.12 -0.31 10.12
N ARG A 239 21.95 -1.31 9.22
CA ARG A 239 20.87 -2.31 9.04
C ARG A 239 19.70 -1.88 8.14
N ILE A 240 19.73 -2.40 6.91
CA ILE A 240 18.68 -2.32 5.90
C ILE A 240 17.99 -3.69 5.83
N HIS A 241 16.68 -3.74 6.05
CA HIS A 241 15.87 -4.96 5.94
C HIS A 241 15.55 -5.28 4.44
N PRO A 242 15.72 -6.52 3.94
CA PRO A 242 15.58 -6.89 2.52
C PRO A 242 14.13 -7.12 2.02
N ASP A 243 13.12 -6.76 2.83
CA ASP A 243 11.73 -7.22 2.71
C ASP A 243 10.78 -6.18 2.09
N ARG A 244 11.32 -5.02 1.68
CA ARG A 244 10.66 -4.19 0.69
C ARG A 244 11.24 -4.63 -0.66
N SER A 245 10.41 -4.95 -1.66
CA SER A 245 10.86 -4.69 -3.05
C SER A 245 11.43 -3.30 -2.97
N PRO A 246 12.66 -3.02 -3.43
CA PRO A 246 13.27 -1.73 -3.18
C PRO A 246 12.29 -0.70 -3.71
N THR A 247 11.41 -0.14 -2.90
CA THR A 247 10.82 1.14 -3.15
C THR A 247 11.99 1.95 -2.70
N SER A 248 12.86 2.25 -3.65
CA SER A 248 14.05 3.02 -3.37
C SER A 248 13.61 4.19 -2.53
N ALA A 249 14.52 4.61 -1.67
CA ALA A 249 14.65 6.00 -1.28
C ALA A 249 13.86 6.98 -2.19
N ALA A 250 14.05 6.89 -3.52
CA ALA A 250 13.38 7.72 -4.52
C ALA A 250 11.86 7.50 -4.65
N THR A 251 11.32 6.28 -4.61
CA THR A 251 9.86 6.07 -4.69
C THR A 251 9.16 6.65 -3.47
N VAL A 252 9.66 6.36 -2.28
CA VAL A 252 9.02 6.87 -1.07
C VAL A 252 9.23 8.38 -0.96
N PHE A 253 10.40 8.87 -1.36
CA PHE A 253 10.65 10.28 -1.56
C PHE A 253 9.62 10.92 -2.49
N THR A 254 9.37 10.34 -3.66
CA THR A 254 8.46 10.94 -4.64
C THR A 254 6.99 10.81 -4.21
N ALA A 255 6.63 9.75 -3.48
CA ALA A 255 5.31 9.58 -2.85
C ALA A 255 5.05 10.62 -1.75
N LEU A 256 6.05 10.88 -0.92
CA LEU A 256 6.00 11.91 0.12
C LEU A 256 5.94 13.29 -0.52
N LEU A 257 6.80 13.58 -1.50
CA LEU A 257 6.76 14.83 -2.25
C LEU A 257 5.37 15.03 -2.88
N SER A 258 4.80 13.99 -3.48
CA SER A 258 3.46 14.04 -4.06
C SER A 258 2.36 14.28 -3.05
N THR A 259 2.39 13.57 -1.92
CA THR A 259 1.42 13.73 -0.83
C THR A 259 1.52 15.14 -0.25
N VAL A 260 2.74 15.64 -0.09
CA VAL A 260 3.06 17.01 0.36
C VAL A 260 2.58 18.06 -0.63
N THR A 261 2.93 17.91 -1.91
CA THR A 261 2.52 18.83 -2.98
C THR A 261 1.00 18.82 -3.12
N THR A 262 0.36 17.65 -3.08
CA THR A 262 -1.09 17.50 -3.15
C THR A 262 -1.77 18.15 -1.95
N SER A 263 -1.34 17.83 -0.73
CA SER A 263 -1.87 18.42 0.51
C SER A 263 -1.67 19.94 0.54
N SER A 264 -0.52 20.41 0.06
CA SER A 264 -0.20 21.83 -0.08
C SER A 264 -1.15 22.50 -1.07
N LEU A 265 -1.23 22.03 -2.32
CA LEU A 265 -2.16 22.58 -3.33
C LEU A 265 -3.61 22.63 -2.84
N TYR A 266 -4.02 21.62 -2.05
CA TYR A 266 -5.34 21.53 -1.46
C TYR A 266 -5.60 22.58 -0.37
N ALA A 267 -4.63 22.79 0.52
CA ALA A 267 -4.69 23.83 1.54
C ALA A 267 -4.57 25.25 0.94
N PHE A 268 -3.86 25.40 -0.19
CA PHE A 268 -3.55 26.70 -0.80
C PHE A 268 -4.48 27.13 -1.94
N GLY A 269 -5.27 26.24 -2.54
CA GLY A 269 -6.19 26.56 -3.66
C GLY A 269 -7.13 27.75 -3.39
N PRO A 270 -7.78 27.84 -2.22
CA PRO A 270 -8.58 29.01 -1.85
C PRO A 270 -7.76 30.29 -1.66
N SER A 271 -6.49 30.16 -1.22
CA SER A 271 -5.59 31.29 -0.97
C SER A 271 -5.04 31.89 -2.26
N LEU A 272 -4.78 31.07 -3.28
CA LEU A 272 -4.42 31.52 -4.64
C LEU A 272 -5.54 32.37 -5.27
N ARG A 273 -6.81 31.99 -5.05
CA ARG A 273 -7.95 32.80 -5.51
C ARG A 273 -8.02 34.16 -4.81
N GLU A 274 -7.72 34.24 -3.52
CA GLU A 274 -7.73 35.51 -2.78
C GLU A 274 -6.56 36.41 -3.22
N LEU A 275 -5.37 35.83 -3.46
CA LEU A 275 -4.19 36.54 -3.99
C LEU A 275 -4.41 37.04 -5.43
N GLN A 276 -5.18 36.31 -6.22
CA GLN A 276 -5.58 36.71 -7.56
C GLN A 276 -6.60 37.87 -7.55
N ARG A 277 -7.44 37.97 -6.52
CA ARG A 277 -8.37 39.11 -6.35
C ARG A 277 -7.63 40.40 -5.98
N THR A 278 -6.47 40.31 -5.34
CA THR A 278 -5.68 41.48 -4.92
C THR A 278 -4.62 41.90 -5.93
N LEU A 279 -4.24 41.02 -6.87
CA LEU A 279 -3.37 41.38 -7.99
C LEU A 279 -4.08 42.35 -8.95
N PRO A 280 -3.44 43.47 -9.35
CA PRO A 280 -4.03 44.45 -10.25
C PRO A 280 -4.48 43.80 -11.56
N SER A 281 -5.70 44.11 -11.98
CA SER A 281 -6.35 43.56 -13.19
C SER A 281 -5.61 43.86 -14.51
N SER A 282 -4.52 44.63 -14.47
CA SER A 282 -3.70 45.00 -15.62
C SER A 282 -2.79 43.87 -16.12
N ALA A 283 -2.55 42.82 -15.33
CA ALA A 283 -1.91 41.59 -15.79
C ALA A 283 -2.99 40.61 -16.26
N GLY A 284 -3.36 40.66 -17.55
CA GLY A 284 -4.51 39.97 -18.16
C GLY A 284 -4.54 38.44 -18.14
N GLU A 285 -3.72 37.79 -17.30
CA GLU A 285 -3.69 36.33 -17.16
C GLU A 285 -4.62 35.87 -16.04
N ARG A 286 -5.83 35.44 -16.41
CA ARG A 286 -6.71 34.69 -15.50
C ARG A 286 -6.16 33.28 -15.32
N PHE A 287 -5.29 33.12 -14.34
CA PHE A 287 -4.88 31.83 -13.79
C PHE A 287 -6.11 31.07 -13.28
N ASN A 288 -6.29 29.80 -13.66
CA ASN A 288 -7.27 28.94 -12.99
C ASN A 288 -6.49 27.98 -12.08
N PRO A 289 -6.34 28.31 -10.77
CA PRO A 289 -5.51 27.53 -9.86
C PRO A 289 -5.98 26.10 -9.69
N GLN A 290 -7.23 25.80 -10.03
CA GLN A 290 -7.78 24.45 -9.92
C GLN A 290 -7.32 23.54 -11.05
N VAL A 291 -7.40 23.99 -12.31
CA VAL A 291 -6.91 23.25 -13.48
C VAL A 291 -5.42 23.00 -13.35
N GLU A 292 -4.66 24.02 -12.93
CA GLU A 292 -3.21 23.90 -12.76
C GLU A 292 -2.84 22.98 -11.60
N GLY A 293 -3.58 23.03 -10.49
CA GLY A 293 -3.41 22.10 -9.38
C GLY A 293 -3.71 20.64 -9.75
N THR A 294 -4.69 20.39 -10.62
CA THR A 294 -4.97 19.03 -11.13
C THR A 294 -3.90 18.58 -12.13
N LEU A 295 -3.47 19.44 -13.06
CA LEU A 295 -2.38 19.13 -14.01
C LEU A 295 -1.06 18.85 -13.28
N LEU A 296 -0.74 19.60 -12.24
CA LEU A 296 0.44 19.38 -11.41
C LEU A 296 0.37 18.02 -10.69
N ARG A 297 -0.80 17.64 -10.16
CA ARG A 297 -0.99 16.29 -9.58
C ARG A 297 -0.81 15.18 -10.59
N LEU A 298 -1.37 15.33 -11.79
CA LEU A 298 -1.18 14.37 -12.89
C LEU A 298 0.29 14.24 -13.28
N ALA A 299 1.01 15.37 -13.38
CA ALA A 299 2.43 15.38 -13.70
C ALA A 299 3.26 14.70 -12.60
N VAL A 300 2.98 15.00 -11.34
CA VAL A 300 3.67 14.41 -10.19
C VAL A 300 3.38 12.91 -10.09
N ALA A 301 2.12 12.48 -10.23
CA ALA A 301 1.76 11.06 -10.26
C ALA A 301 2.50 10.32 -11.40
N GLY A 302 2.47 10.88 -12.61
CA GLY A 302 3.17 10.32 -13.77
C GLY A 302 4.68 10.23 -13.55
N LEU A 303 5.30 11.26 -12.98
CA LEU A 303 6.74 11.26 -12.67
C LEU A 303 7.12 10.22 -11.64
N ILE A 304 6.33 10.03 -10.56
CA ILE A 304 6.60 8.98 -9.58
C ILE A 304 6.58 7.62 -10.26
N ILE A 305 5.53 7.36 -11.02
CA ILE A 305 5.31 6.08 -11.66
C ILE A 305 6.39 5.80 -12.70
N ALA A 306 6.76 6.79 -13.51
CA ALA A 306 7.83 6.69 -14.49
C ALA A 306 9.20 6.52 -13.81
N SER A 307 9.46 7.23 -12.71
CA SER A 307 10.73 7.11 -11.97
C SER A 307 10.89 5.72 -11.34
N ASP A 308 9.82 5.18 -10.75
CA ASP A 308 9.82 3.86 -10.15
C ASP A 308 9.98 2.78 -11.23
N SER A 309 9.21 2.90 -12.31
CA SER A 309 9.35 2.10 -13.54
C SER A 309 10.77 2.07 -14.12
N ALA A 310 11.52 3.18 -14.05
CA ALA A 310 12.86 3.29 -14.59
C ALA A 310 13.96 2.85 -13.61
N LEU A 311 13.72 3.01 -12.29
CA LEU A 311 14.70 2.71 -11.25
C LEU A 311 14.68 1.25 -10.80
N PHE A 312 13.61 0.50 -11.06
CA PHE A 312 13.53 -0.91 -10.70
C PHE A 312 13.65 -1.82 -11.90
N SER A 313 14.55 -2.78 -11.77
CA SER A 313 14.69 -3.94 -12.67
C SER A 313 13.46 -4.84 -12.69
N ARG A 314 12.46 -4.57 -11.84
CA ARG A 314 11.17 -5.24 -11.81
C ARG A 314 10.10 -4.17 -11.99
N PRO A 315 9.40 -4.18 -13.14
CA PRO A 315 8.47 -3.13 -13.45
C PRO A 315 7.33 -3.07 -12.45
N LEU A 316 6.86 -1.85 -12.19
CA LEU A 316 5.61 -1.68 -11.51
C LEU A 316 4.52 -2.36 -12.29
N ASN A 317 3.80 -3.16 -11.54
CA ASN A 317 2.75 -3.99 -12.04
C ASN A 317 1.44 -3.17 -11.97
N ILE A 318 1.49 -1.92 -12.46
CA ILE A 318 0.30 -1.09 -12.68
C ILE A 318 -0.28 -1.52 -14.01
N SER A 319 -1.48 -2.07 -14.00
CA SER A 319 -2.16 -2.47 -15.22
C SER A 319 -2.65 -1.25 -16.01
N PHE A 320 -2.76 -1.42 -17.32
CA PHE A 320 -3.39 -0.45 -18.22
C PHE A 320 -4.72 0.10 -17.68
N TRP A 321 -5.55 -0.78 -17.11
CA TRP A 321 -6.85 -0.43 -16.57
C TRP A 321 -6.79 0.50 -15.35
N GLN A 322 -5.73 0.43 -14.56
CA GLN A 322 -5.53 1.35 -13.44
C GLN A 322 -5.16 2.75 -13.93
N TYR A 323 -4.33 2.84 -14.97
CA TYR A 323 -4.05 4.12 -15.61
C TYR A 323 -5.29 4.72 -16.25
N LEU A 324 -6.07 3.90 -16.96
CA LEU A 324 -7.34 4.34 -17.52
C LEU A 324 -8.30 4.80 -16.43
N GLY A 325 -8.45 4.02 -15.35
CA GLY A 325 -9.29 4.37 -14.21
C GLY A 325 -8.88 5.69 -13.57
N TYR A 326 -7.58 5.90 -13.36
CA TYR A 326 -7.05 7.15 -12.82
C TYR A 326 -7.28 8.34 -13.76
N ALA A 327 -7.04 8.16 -15.06
CA ALA A 327 -7.30 9.18 -16.06
C ALA A 327 -8.79 9.55 -16.13
N VAL A 328 -9.69 8.57 -16.11
CA VAL A 328 -11.15 8.76 -16.09
C VAL A 328 -11.59 9.52 -14.84
N ALA A 329 -11.08 9.12 -13.66
CA ALA A 329 -11.41 9.80 -12.41
C ALA A 329 -10.88 11.25 -12.39
N SER A 330 -9.66 11.47 -12.88
CA SER A 330 -9.06 12.80 -12.96
C SER A 330 -9.77 13.69 -13.99
N TRP A 331 -10.19 13.12 -15.11
CA TRP A 331 -10.96 13.82 -16.16
C TRP A 331 -12.32 14.29 -15.66
N ALA A 332 -13.01 13.47 -14.86
CA ALA A 332 -14.26 13.87 -14.22
C ALA A 332 -14.08 15.15 -13.38
N CYS A 333 -12.95 15.29 -12.68
CA CYS A 333 -12.65 16.49 -11.90
C CYS A 333 -12.42 17.73 -12.75
N LEU A 334 -11.92 17.58 -13.98
CA LEU A 334 -11.65 18.69 -14.91
C LEU A 334 -12.91 19.18 -15.65
N LEU A 335 -13.82 18.28 -16.03
CA LEU A 335 -15.04 18.64 -16.79
C LEU A 335 -16.01 19.55 -16.02
N GLY A 336 -15.99 19.49 -14.69
CA GLY A 336 -16.91 20.25 -13.84
C GLY A 336 -16.79 21.77 -13.92
N GLU A 337 -15.69 22.30 -14.45
CA GLU A 337 -15.38 23.73 -14.41
C GLU A 337 -15.71 24.49 -15.70
N GLN A 338 -15.73 23.82 -16.86
CA GLN A 338 -15.95 24.51 -18.13
C GLN A 338 -17.38 25.03 -18.29
N THR A 339 -18.37 24.37 -17.70
CA THR A 339 -19.79 24.74 -17.84
C THR A 339 -20.19 25.96 -17.01
N ALA A 340 -19.51 26.22 -15.88
CA ALA A 340 -19.84 27.35 -15.01
C ALA A 340 -19.40 28.72 -15.58
N SER A 341 -18.43 28.73 -16.52
CA SER A 341 -17.91 29.99 -17.06
C SER A 341 -18.59 30.43 -18.36
N ALA A 342 -19.36 29.57 -19.01
CA ALA A 342 -19.98 29.87 -20.30
C ALA A 342 -21.26 30.72 -20.20
N ASP A 343 -22.01 30.63 -19.09
CA ASP A 343 -23.34 31.24 -18.99
C ASP A 343 -23.34 32.72 -18.56
N VAL A 344 -22.20 33.30 -18.17
CA VAL A 344 -22.21 34.64 -17.54
C VAL A 344 -21.97 35.79 -18.54
N HIS A 345 -21.35 35.56 -19.71
CA HIS A 345 -21.04 36.64 -20.65
C HIS A 345 -21.47 36.30 -22.09
N GLY A 346 -22.72 36.62 -22.43
CA GLY A 346 -23.22 36.68 -23.80
C GLY A 346 -22.65 37.85 -24.62
N THR A 347 -21.34 38.11 -24.52
CA THR A 347 -20.64 39.18 -25.25
C THR A 347 -19.68 38.59 -26.27
N ASN A 348 -19.83 39.06 -27.51
CA ASN A 348 -19.31 38.56 -28.78
C ASN A 348 -17.79 38.74 -28.99
N ASP A 349 -16.95 38.58 -27.95
CA ASP A 349 -15.52 38.87 -28.07
C ASP A 349 -14.72 37.67 -28.62
N LYS A 350 -14.45 37.77 -29.92
CA LYS A 350 -13.62 36.88 -30.75
C LYS A 350 -12.11 36.84 -30.40
N ILE A 351 -11.67 37.34 -29.26
CA ILE A 351 -10.23 37.53 -29.00
C ILE A 351 -9.79 36.90 -27.69
N VAL A 352 -9.58 35.57 -27.67
CA VAL A 352 -8.60 34.94 -26.78
C VAL A 352 -8.08 33.63 -27.39
N HIS A 353 -7.23 33.71 -28.43
CA HIS A 353 -6.59 32.51 -29.00
C HIS A 353 -5.14 32.28 -28.54
N ASP A 354 -4.56 33.17 -27.71
CA ASP A 354 -3.10 33.18 -27.46
C ASP A 354 -2.66 32.77 -26.03
N ARG A 355 -3.55 32.23 -25.19
CA ARG A 355 -3.25 31.91 -23.77
C ARG A 355 -2.83 30.44 -23.54
N GLY A 356 -1.96 29.92 -24.40
CA GLY A 356 -1.51 28.52 -24.38
C GLY A 356 -0.17 28.25 -23.70
N TRP A 357 0.65 29.26 -23.41
CA TRP A 357 2.08 29.05 -23.17
C TRP A 357 2.45 28.37 -21.84
N THR A 358 1.76 28.61 -20.72
CA THR A 358 2.06 27.96 -19.43
C THR A 358 1.36 26.60 -19.26
N ARG A 359 0.20 26.41 -19.91
CA ARG A 359 -0.53 25.13 -19.89
C ARG A 359 0.15 24.05 -20.74
N ARG A 360 0.76 24.44 -21.85
CA ARG A 360 1.49 23.54 -22.75
C ARG A 360 2.58 22.74 -22.02
N PRO A 361 3.56 23.33 -21.32
CA PRO A 361 4.64 22.56 -20.69
C PRO A 361 4.15 21.62 -19.60
N LEU A 362 3.20 22.02 -18.75
CA LEU A 362 2.61 21.14 -17.73
C LEU A 362 1.82 19.98 -18.36
N ALA A 363 1.05 20.24 -19.42
CA ALA A 363 0.34 19.19 -20.13
C ALA A 363 1.29 18.27 -20.91
N PHE A 364 2.39 18.80 -21.47
CA PHE A 364 3.44 18.00 -22.12
C PHE A 364 4.21 17.16 -21.10
N LEU A 365 4.54 17.69 -19.93
CA LEU A 365 5.20 16.94 -18.85
C LEU A 365 4.30 15.83 -18.32
N ALA A 366 3.02 16.14 -18.04
CA ALA A 366 2.05 15.13 -17.65
C ALA A 366 1.87 14.09 -18.77
N GLY A 367 1.55 14.51 -19.99
CA GLY A 367 1.36 13.62 -21.14
C GLY A 367 2.58 12.75 -21.41
N GLY A 368 3.79 13.32 -21.38
CA GLY A 368 5.05 12.60 -21.57
C GLY A 368 5.31 11.58 -20.46
N ALA A 369 5.14 11.96 -19.19
CA ALA A 369 5.31 11.04 -18.07
C ALA A 369 4.30 9.87 -18.12
N TRP A 370 3.05 10.16 -18.49
CA TRP A 370 2.00 9.15 -18.65
C TRP A 370 2.22 8.25 -19.87
N ILE A 371 2.67 8.79 -21.00
CA ILE A 371 3.05 8.00 -22.18
C ILE A 371 4.24 7.09 -21.84
N CYS A 372 5.27 7.61 -21.16
CA CYS A 372 6.39 6.78 -20.70
C CYS A 372 5.94 5.67 -19.76
N ALA A 373 5.09 5.97 -18.78
CA ALA A 373 4.53 4.97 -17.87
C ALA A 373 3.71 3.90 -18.61
N LEU A 374 2.87 4.33 -19.55
CA LEU A 374 2.04 3.45 -20.37
C LEU A 374 2.88 2.56 -21.29
N LEU A 375 3.84 3.15 -22.00
CA LEU A 375 4.75 2.42 -22.87
C LEU A 375 5.56 1.41 -22.07
N ASN A 376 6.08 1.77 -20.89
CA ASN A 376 6.82 0.83 -20.06
C ASN A 376 5.94 -0.36 -19.62
N SER A 377 4.68 -0.13 -19.26
CA SER A 377 3.74 -1.22 -18.94
C SER A 377 3.37 -2.10 -20.13
N LEU A 378 3.45 -1.58 -21.36
CA LEU A 378 3.22 -2.36 -22.59
C LEU A 378 4.47 -3.10 -23.08
N THR A 379 5.66 -2.53 -22.84
CA THR A 379 6.95 -3.07 -23.31
C THR A 379 7.65 -3.94 -22.29
N THR A 380 7.12 -4.05 -21.06
CA THR A 380 7.67 -4.93 -20.04
C THR A 380 7.36 -6.37 -20.38
N ILE A 381 8.25 -6.92 -21.19
CA ILE A 381 8.35 -8.34 -21.48
C ILE A 381 8.47 -9.03 -20.12
N SER A 382 7.47 -9.85 -19.78
CA SER A 382 7.54 -10.72 -18.61
C SER A 382 8.87 -11.46 -18.69
N ALA A 383 9.75 -11.24 -17.71
CA ALA A 383 11.01 -11.98 -17.64
C ALA A 383 10.68 -13.46 -17.85
N PRO A 384 11.40 -14.17 -18.73
CA PRO A 384 11.10 -15.56 -19.02
C PRO A 384 11.01 -16.29 -17.70
N LEU A 385 9.84 -16.87 -17.46
CA LEU A 385 9.52 -17.58 -16.23
C LEU A 385 10.49 -18.76 -16.14
N GLU A 386 11.50 -18.63 -15.31
CA GLU A 386 12.40 -19.73 -14.98
C GLU A 386 11.63 -20.64 -14.03
N TYR A 387 10.92 -21.60 -14.60
CA TYR A 387 10.29 -22.67 -13.84
C TYR A 387 11.39 -23.58 -13.32
N ALA A 388 11.39 -23.87 -12.02
CA ALA A 388 12.26 -24.90 -11.50
C ALA A 388 11.93 -26.21 -12.23
N SER A 389 12.90 -26.76 -12.97
CA SER A 389 12.76 -28.09 -13.57
C SER A 389 12.80 -29.12 -12.44
N LEU A 390 11.63 -29.45 -11.90
CA LEU A 390 11.49 -30.50 -10.91
C LEU A 390 11.28 -31.84 -11.62
N ALA A 391 12.10 -32.82 -11.28
CA ALA A 391 11.87 -34.21 -11.66
C ALA A 391 10.70 -34.76 -10.82
N LEU A 392 9.49 -34.62 -11.34
CA LEU A 392 8.26 -35.08 -10.67
C LEU A 392 8.23 -36.62 -10.59
N ASP A 393 7.73 -37.15 -9.47
CA ASP A 393 7.54 -38.60 -9.26
C ASP A 393 6.05 -38.91 -8.98
N PRO A 394 5.20 -39.09 -10.00
CA PRO A 394 3.77 -39.33 -9.78
C PRO A 394 3.53 -40.61 -8.96
N SER A 395 2.48 -40.61 -8.14
CA SER A 395 2.09 -41.83 -7.41
C SER A 395 1.82 -42.98 -8.40
N PRO A 396 2.32 -44.19 -8.14
CA PRO A 396 2.07 -45.36 -8.99
C PRO A 396 0.58 -45.70 -9.14
N SER A 397 -0.21 -45.45 -8.09
CA SER A 397 -1.64 -45.73 -8.04
C SER A 397 -2.35 -44.70 -7.16
N PRO A 398 -2.66 -43.50 -7.70
CA PRO A 398 -3.30 -42.43 -6.94
C PRO A 398 -4.65 -42.87 -6.38
N ALA A 399 -4.86 -42.73 -5.07
CA ALA A 399 -6.07 -43.23 -4.43
C ALA A 399 -7.32 -42.39 -4.77
N SER A 400 -7.16 -41.12 -5.10
CA SER A 400 -8.23 -40.18 -5.47
C SER A 400 -7.67 -39.08 -6.40
N ASP A 401 -8.56 -38.28 -6.96
CA ASP A 401 -8.14 -37.10 -7.74
C ASP A 401 -7.81 -35.94 -6.79
N PHE A 402 -8.51 -35.89 -5.64
CA PHE A 402 -8.38 -34.83 -4.65
C PHE A 402 -8.62 -35.37 -3.23
N ASP A 403 -7.65 -35.22 -2.32
CA ASP A 403 -7.84 -35.50 -0.90
C ASP A 403 -7.96 -34.21 -0.10
N LEU A 404 -8.95 -34.13 0.81
CA LEU A 404 -9.04 -33.10 1.84
C LEU A 404 -8.55 -33.72 3.16
N VAL A 405 -7.33 -33.37 3.56
CA VAL A 405 -6.69 -33.83 4.79
C VAL A 405 -6.86 -32.76 5.87
N ILE A 406 -7.69 -33.07 6.85
CA ILE A 406 -8.06 -32.14 7.93
C ILE A 406 -7.43 -32.59 9.24
N ALA A 407 -6.58 -31.75 9.80
CA ALA A 407 -6.07 -31.89 11.17
C ALA A 407 -7.06 -31.23 12.14
N ARG A 408 -7.66 -32.02 13.04
CA ARG A 408 -8.68 -31.55 13.98
C ARG A 408 -8.25 -31.84 15.42
N TYR A 409 -8.51 -30.91 16.33
CA TYR A 409 -8.34 -31.11 17.76
C TYR A 409 -9.68 -30.93 18.48
N ALA A 410 -10.14 -29.69 18.66
CA ALA A 410 -11.31 -29.38 19.49
C ALA A 410 -12.50 -28.80 18.71
N GLU A 411 -12.35 -28.63 17.40
CA GLU A 411 -13.36 -28.01 16.53
C GLU A 411 -14.65 -28.84 16.50
N SER A 412 -15.81 -28.17 16.45
CA SER A 412 -17.11 -28.83 16.46
C SER A 412 -17.39 -29.56 15.14
N ALA A 413 -18.19 -30.63 15.19
CA ALA A 413 -18.60 -31.36 13.99
C ALA A 413 -19.42 -30.48 13.03
N GLU A 414 -20.30 -29.63 13.55
CA GLU A 414 -21.10 -28.67 12.75
C GLU A 414 -20.19 -27.70 11.98
N ASP A 415 -19.20 -27.12 12.65
CA ASP A 415 -18.28 -26.19 12.00
C ASP A 415 -17.45 -26.88 10.92
N VAL A 416 -16.95 -28.09 11.19
CA VAL A 416 -16.18 -28.87 10.23
C VAL A 416 -17.04 -29.27 9.04
N ALA A 417 -18.28 -29.75 9.25
CA ALA A 417 -19.21 -30.10 8.18
C ALA A 417 -19.48 -28.92 7.25
N ARG A 418 -19.85 -27.76 7.83
CA ARG A 418 -20.11 -26.52 7.08
C ARG A 418 -18.90 -26.09 6.23
N ARG A 419 -17.68 -26.23 6.76
CA ARG A 419 -16.44 -25.89 6.05
C ARG A 419 -16.17 -26.86 4.90
N LEU A 420 -16.32 -28.16 5.16
CA LEU A 420 -16.15 -29.21 4.15
C LEU A 420 -17.15 -29.06 3.01
N ASP A 421 -18.42 -28.80 3.31
CA ASP A 421 -19.46 -28.60 2.30
C ASP A 421 -19.11 -27.47 1.34
N LEU A 422 -18.59 -26.35 1.85
CA LEU A 422 -18.18 -25.21 1.03
C LEU A 422 -16.94 -25.51 0.17
N LEU A 423 -15.96 -26.25 0.69
CA LEU A 423 -14.79 -26.67 -0.09
C LEU A 423 -15.15 -27.68 -1.18
N LEU A 424 -16.00 -28.65 -0.85
CA LEU A 424 -16.46 -29.68 -1.78
C LEU A 424 -17.38 -29.11 -2.86
N ALA A 425 -18.10 -28.04 -2.55
CA ALA A 425 -18.95 -27.31 -3.50
C ALA A 425 -18.17 -26.34 -4.41
N ALA A 426 -16.89 -26.09 -4.15
CA ALA A 426 -16.05 -25.23 -4.99
C ALA A 426 -16.05 -25.73 -6.44
N ASP A 427 -16.13 -24.81 -7.40
CA ASP A 427 -16.29 -25.12 -8.83
C ASP A 427 -15.12 -25.97 -9.36
N SER A 428 -13.90 -25.72 -8.86
CA SER A 428 -12.69 -26.48 -9.21
C SER A 428 -12.59 -27.85 -8.54
N VAL A 429 -13.40 -28.14 -7.51
CA VAL A 429 -13.33 -29.37 -6.70
C VAL A 429 -14.52 -30.29 -6.96
N ARG A 430 -15.72 -29.75 -7.19
CA ARG A 430 -16.98 -30.49 -7.25
C ARG A 430 -17.03 -31.63 -8.28
N SER A 431 -16.21 -31.56 -9.34
CA SER A 431 -16.14 -32.57 -10.39
C SER A 431 -15.07 -33.63 -10.14
N LEU A 432 -14.21 -33.44 -9.13
CA LEU A 432 -13.13 -34.36 -8.80
C LEU A 432 -13.65 -35.51 -7.94
N ARG A 433 -13.04 -36.69 -8.10
CA ARG A 433 -13.27 -37.80 -7.19
C ARG A 433 -12.57 -37.51 -5.85
N SER A 434 -13.28 -36.79 -4.99
CA SER A 434 -12.74 -36.30 -3.72
C SER A 434 -12.92 -37.28 -2.55
N ARG A 435 -11.93 -37.35 -1.65
CA ARG A 435 -12.06 -38.02 -0.34
C ARG A 435 -11.77 -37.03 0.78
N VAL A 436 -12.41 -37.23 1.92
CA VAL A 436 -12.13 -36.46 3.14
C VAL A 436 -11.47 -37.38 4.15
N LEU A 437 -10.33 -36.96 4.69
CA LEU A 437 -9.58 -37.67 5.72
C LEU A 437 -9.44 -36.76 6.93
N ILE A 438 -10.07 -37.14 8.03
CA ILE A 438 -10.02 -36.39 9.27
C ILE A 438 -9.10 -37.11 10.24
N TYR A 439 -8.03 -36.44 10.62
CA TYR A 439 -7.13 -36.86 11.67
C TYR A 439 -7.50 -36.11 12.94
N ASN A 440 -8.16 -36.82 13.85
CA ASN A 440 -8.58 -36.29 15.14
C ASN A 440 -7.49 -36.51 16.19
N LYS A 441 -7.04 -35.42 16.81
CA LYS A 441 -6.02 -35.41 17.87
C LYS A 441 -6.59 -35.25 19.28
N ASN A 442 -7.89 -35.47 19.41
CA ASN A 442 -8.62 -35.36 20.67
C ASN A 442 -9.32 -36.68 21.00
N ASP A 443 -9.67 -36.85 22.27
CA ASP A 443 -10.14 -38.11 22.85
C ASP A 443 -11.62 -38.40 22.54
N ASP A 444 -12.26 -37.58 21.70
CA ASP A 444 -13.69 -37.58 21.38
C ASP A 444 -14.01 -38.17 20.00
N THR A 445 -13.07 -38.91 19.38
CA THR A 445 -13.18 -39.36 17.97
C THR A 445 -14.51 -40.01 17.64
N SER A 446 -15.01 -40.94 18.45
CA SER A 446 -16.28 -41.63 18.17
C SER A 446 -17.50 -40.70 18.24
N ALA A 447 -17.52 -39.78 19.20
CA ALA A 447 -18.61 -38.82 19.35
C ALA A 447 -18.58 -37.79 18.22
N PHE A 448 -17.40 -37.29 17.87
CA PHE A 448 -17.19 -36.38 16.74
C PHE A 448 -17.58 -37.02 15.42
N GLU A 449 -17.16 -38.27 15.16
CA GLU A 449 -17.52 -39.00 13.94
C GLU A 449 -19.04 -39.15 13.80
N GLN A 450 -19.73 -39.56 14.87
CA GLN A 450 -21.17 -39.72 14.85
C GLN A 450 -21.87 -38.38 14.55
N ALA A 451 -21.43 -37.30 15.20
CA ALA A 451 -21.97 -35.97 14.97
C ALA A 451 -21.70 -35.49 13.54
N LEU A 452 -20.47 -35.64 13.02
CA LEU A 452 -20.12 -35.17 11.69
C LEU A 452 -20.89 -35.93 10.60
N ARG A 453 -21.07 -37.25 10.76
CA ARG A 453 -21.88 -38.04 9.84
C ARG A 453 -23.35 -37.63 9.84
N ALA A 454 -23.87 -37.13 10.95
CA ALA A 454 -25.24 -36.61 11.04
C ALA A 454 -25.39 -35.25 10.35
N GLU A 455 -24.37 -34.40 10.42
CA GLU A 455 -24.37 -33.08 9.78
C GLU A 455 -24.13 -33.14 8.26
N MET A 456 -23.26 -34.05 7.80
CA MET A 456 -22.91 -34.14 6.39
C MET A 456 -24.04 -34.75 5.55
N LEU A 457 -24.46 -34.03 4.50
CA LEU A 457 -25.59 -34.38 3.61
C LEU A 457 -25.37 -35.60 2.68
N SER A 458 -24.39 -36.47 2.98
CA SER A 458 -24.18 -37.79 2.37
C SER A 458 -23.92 -37.83 0.86
N ARG A 459 -22.72 -37.41 0.41
CA ARG A 459 -22.18 -37.78 -0.92
C ARG A 459 -20.67 -38.00 -0.99
N VAL A 460 -19.93 -37.81 0.10
CA VAL A 460 -18.46 -37.86 0.11
C VAL A 460 -17.97 -38.92 1.09
N ASN A 461 -16.95 -39.67 0.66
CA ASN A 461 -16.31 -40.67 1.50
C ASN A 461 -15.45 -39.97 2.56
N VAL A 462 -15.90 -40.02 3.82
CA VAL A 462 -15.19 -39.48 4.98
C VAL A 462 -14.57 -40.63 5.77
N SER A 463 -13.25 -40.58 5.93
CA SER A 463 -12.48 -41.48 6.78
C SER A 463 -11.97 -40.75 8.03
N PHE A 464 -11.97 -41.45 9.15
CA PHE A 464 -11.60 -40.92 10.46
C PHE A 464 -10.38 -41.68 10.98
N HIS A 465 -9.40 -40.94 11.49
CA HIS A 465 -8.14 -41.47 12.01
C HIS A 465 -7.86 -40.79 13.35
N THR A 466 -7.55 -41.57 14.39
CA THR A 466 -7.12 -41.02 15.67
C THR A 466 -5.59 -40.90 15.67
N LEU A 467 -5.07 -39.73 16.05
CA LEU A 467 -3.66 -39.51 16.29
C LEU A 467 -3.46 -38.98 17.71
N GLU A 468 -2.27 -39.21 18.27
CA GLU A 468 -1.87 -38.54 19.49
C GLU A 468 -1.73 -37.03 19.25
N ASN A 469 -1.99 -36.21 20.27
CA ASN A 469 -1.81 -34.77 20.19
C ASN A 469 -0.31 -34.40 20.27
N ILE A 470 0.47 -34.77 19.25
CA ILE A 470 1.89 -34.44 19.09
C ILE A 470 2.08 -33.68 17.78
N GLY A 471 2.96 -32.70 17.71
CA GLY A 471 3.40 -32.06 16.45
C GLY A 471 2.33 -31.28 15.68
N ARG A 472 1.18 -31.00 16.31
CA ARG A 472 0.05 -30.23 15.75
C ARG A 472 -0.38 -30.68 14.35
N GLU A 473 -0.74 -29.76 13.46
CA GLU A 473 -1.08 -30.05 12.06
C GLU A 473 0.13 -30.57 11.26
N GLY A 474 1.35 -30.14 11.59
CA GLY A 474 2.56 -30.57 10.89
C GLY A 474 2.76 -32.08 10.94
N ASP A 475 2.67 -32.67 12.14
CA ASP A 475 2.70 -34.14 12.33
C ASP A 475 1.57 -34.83 11.56
N THR A 476 0.36 -34.25 11.56
CA THR A 476 -0.78 -34.82 10.82
C THR A 476 -0.47 -34.93 9.33
N TYR A 477 0.07 -33.87 8.74
CA TYR A 477 0.36 -33.83 7.30
C TYR A 477 1.49 -34.80 6.94
N LEU A 478 2.56 -34.82 7.75
CA LEU A 478 3.68 -35.75 7.56
C LEU A 478 3.25 -37.20 7.73
N HIS A 479 2.44 -37.50 8.74
CA HIS A 479 1.85 -38.82 8.96
C HIS A 479 1.02 -39.25 7.73
N HIS A 480 0.15 -38.38 7.22
CA HIS A 480 -0.63 -38.68 6.01
C HIS A 480 0.27 -38.99 4.81
N ILE A 481 1.28 -38.15 4.57
CA ILE A 481 2.24 -38.32 3.46
C ILE A 481 2.96 -39.68 3.57
N LEU A 482 3.45 -40.02 4.75
CA LEU A 482 4.24 -41.25 4.96
C LEU A 482 3.41 -42.52 4.89
N THR A 483 2.21 -42.50 5.47
CA THR A 483 1.27 -43.62 5.49
C THR A 483 0.70 -43.89 4.10
N ASN A 484 0.47 -42.85 3.30
CA ASN A 484 -0.12 -42.96 1.96
C ASN A 484 0.90 -42.82 0.83
N TRP A 485 2.20 -42.93 1.10
CA TRP A 485 3.28 -42.61 0.14
C TRP A 485 3.07 -43.14 -1.28
N ASP A 486 2.67 -44.40 -1.41
CA ASP A 486 2.47 -45.07 -2.71
C ASP A 486 1.07 -44.84 -3.32
N HIS A 487 0.17 -44.23 -2.56
CA HIS A 487 -1.24 -44.05 -2.89
C HIS A 487 -1.72 -42.59 -2.71
N LEU A 488 -0.81 -41.62 -2.65
CA LEU A 488 -1.15 -40.20 -2.56
C LEU A 488 -2.12 -39.81 -3.68
N ALA A 489 -3.11 -38.99 -3.35
CA ALA A 489 -4.01 -38.43 -4.35
C ALA A 489 -3.25 -37.61 -5.40
N THR A 490 -3.88 -37.36 -6.56
CA THR A 490 -3.30 -36.47 -7.57
C THR A 490 -2.98 -35.10 -6.97
N HIS A 491 -3.93 -34.54 -6.20
CA HIS A 491 -3.71 -33.36 -5.36
C HIS A 491 -4.26 -33.59 -3.95
N THR A 492 -3.62 -32.97 -2.97
CA THR A 492 -4.06 -33.00 -1.57
C THR A 492 -4.15 -31.59 -1.04
N LEU A 493 -5.30 -31.22 -0.47
CA LEU A 493 -5.46 -30.07 0.38
C LEU A 493 -5.12 -30.47 1.81
N PHE A 494 -4.13 -29.80 2.39
CA PHE A 494 -3.81 -29.89 3.81
C PHE A 494 -4.35 -28.65 4.52
N ALA A 495 -5.12 -28.86 5.59
CA ALA A 495 -5.66 -27.78 6.40
C ALA A 495 -5.90 -28.20 7.86
N GLN A 496 -5.84 -27.21 8.75
CA GLN A 496 -6.47 -27.31 10.07
C GLN A 496 -7.99 -27.28 9.92
N ALA A 497 -8.71 -27.88 10.86
CA ALA A 497 -10.17 -27.82 10.90
C ALA A 497 -10.68 -26.37 11.01
N GLU A 498 -9.93 -25.50 11.70
CA GLU A 498 -10.15 -24.06 11.69
C GLU A 498 -9.49 -23.34 10.49
N LEU A 499 -10.03 -23.53 9.29
CA LEU A 499 -9.79 -22.64 8.14
C LEU A 499 -10.23 -21.19 8.38
N ASP A 500 -9.27 -20.28 8.47
CA ASP A 500 -9.55 -18.86 8.49
C ASP A 500 -10.06 -18.32 7.15
N ASP A 501 -11.02 -17.39 7.21
CA ASP A 501 -11.64 -16.74 6.05
C ASP A 501 -11.99 -17.72 4.91
N LEU A 502 -12.78 -18.74 5.26
CA LEU A 502 -13.23 -19.78 4.35
C LEU A 502 -13.78 -19.24 3.02
N SER A 503 -14.48 -18.10 3.05
CA SER A 503 -15.04 -17.47 1.85
C SER A 503 -13.97 -17.03 0.86
N SER A 504 -12.86 -16.48 1.36
CA SER A 504 -11.70 -16.12 0.56
C SER A 504 -10.94 -17.35 0.10
N VAL A 505 -10.82 -18.39 0.94
CA VAL A 505 -10.15 -19.65 0.57
C VAL A 505 -10.87 -20.36 -0.57
N VAL A 506 -12.19 -20.53 -0.50
CA VAL A 506 -12.98 -21.16 -1.58
C VAL A 506 -12.83 -20.38 -2.87
N ARG A 507 -12.96 -19.04 -2.81
CA ARG A 507 -12.74 -18.18 -3.98
C ARG A 507 -11.31 -18.31 -4.52
N TRP A 508 -10.32 -18.46 -3.65
CA TRP A 508 -8.93 -18.66 -4.06
C TRP A 508 -8.75 -19.98 -4.83
N ILE A 509 -9.32 -21.07 -4.31
CA ILE A 509 -9.34 -22.38 -4.97
C ILE A 509 -10.01 -22.27 -6.35
N ASP A 510 -11.19 -21.66 -6.44
CA ASP A 510 -11.91 -21.49 -7.72
C ASP A 510 -11.12 -20.69 -8.76
N ASN A 511 -10.27 -19.76 -8.34
CA ASN A 511 -9.49 -18.92 -9.25
C ASN A 511 -8.14 -19.54 -9.64
N PHE A 512 -7.54 -20.37 -8.78
CA PHE A 512 -6.14 -20.77 -8.93
C PHE A 512 -5.91 -22.28 -9.00
N PHE A 513 -6.76 -23.10 -8.38
CA PHE A 513 -6.56 -24.54 -8.43
C PHE A 513 -6.92 -25.09 -9.82
N ILE A 514 -5.94 -25.70 -10.47
CA ILE A 514 -6.02 -26.27 -11.82
C ILE A 514 -5.32 -27.64 -11.86
N PRO A 515 -5.53 -28.46 -12.91
CA PRO A 515 -4.90 -29.79 -12.99
C PRO A 515 -3.36 -29.79 -12.92
N GLU A 516 -2.71 -28.70 -13.33
CA GLU A 516 -1.26 -28.53 -13.26
C GLU A 516 -0.77 -27.93 -11.94
N THR A 517 -1.62 -27.77 -10.92
CA THR A 517 -1.22 -27.21 -9.62
C THR A 517 -0.18 -28.12 -8.95
N GLY A 518 1.07 -27.67 -8.89
CA GLY A 518 2.13 -28.33 -8.13
C GLY A 518 2.05 -27.99 -6.65
N PHE A 519 2.05 -26.69 -6.33
CA PHE A 519 1.88 -26.19 -4.96
C PHE A 519 1.16 -24.84 -4.99
N LEU A 520 0.01 -24.76 -4.32
CA LEU A 520 -0.82 -23.57 -4.19
C LEU A 520 -1.03 -23.26 -2.70
N GLN A 521 -0.49 -22.13 -2.25
CA GLN A 521 -0.72 -21.64 -0.90
C GLN A 521 -2.15 -21.08 -0.76
N LEU A 522 -2.84 -21.41 0.35
CA LEU A 522 -4.18 -20.90 0.65
C LEU A 522 -4.20 -19.82 1.75
N SER A 523 -3.05 -19.49 2.34
CA SER A 523 -2.93 -18.44 3.34
C SER A 523 -2.75 -17.04 2.74
N TYR A 524 -2.70 -16.04 3.62
CA TYR A 524 -2.26 -14.69 3.26
C TYR A 524 -0.88 -14.68 2.61
N GLU A 525 -0.66 -13.63 1.83
CA GLU A 525 0.54 -13.39 1.02
C GLU A 525 1.82 -13.65 1.79
N GLY A 526 2.68 -14.46 1.18
CA GLY A 526 3.95 -14.79 1.74
C GLY A 526 4.97 -13.66 1.69
N ARG A 527 5.90 -13.64 2.65
CA ARG A 527 7.05 -12.72 2.63
C ARG A 527 8.16 -13.27 1.75
N MET A 528 8.97 -12.36 1.21
CA MET A 528 10.01 -12.67 0.24
C MET A 528 11.36 -12.41 0.86
N CYS A 529 12.13 -13.47 1.07
CA CYS A 529 13.48 -13.33 1.55
C CYS A 529 14.48 -13.57 0.42
N THR A 530 15.29 -12.57 0.08
CA THR A 530 16.26 -12.70 -1.02
C THR A 530 17.42 -13.64 -0.69
N ARG A 531 17.87 -13.68 0.57
CA ARG A 531 18.99 -14.50 1.05
C ARG A 531 18.68 -15.10 2.41
N CYS A 532 18.90 -16.39 2.56
CA CYS A 532 18.51 -17.14 3.77
C CYS A 532 19.19 -16.65 5.04
N GLU A 533 20.43 -16.14 4.95
CA GLU A 533 21.14 -15.63 6.13
C GLU A 533 20.55 -14.30 6.64
N HIS A 534 19.74 -13.64 5.82
CA HIS A 534 19.20 -12.31 6.08
C HIS A 534 17.71 -12.26 5.74
N CYS A 535 16.93 -13.22 6.21
CA CYS A 535 15.48 -13.11 6.11
C CYS A 535 14.86 -12.09 7.07
N GLY A 536 15.73 -11.35 7.76
CA GLY A 536 15.39 -10.23 8.60
C GLY A 536 15.01 -10.68 9.99
N ASP A 537 14.47 -9.75 10.77
CA ASP A 537 14.20 -10.02 12.16
C ASP A 537 13.17 -11.15 12.24
N TRP A 538 12.05 -11.12 11.51
CA TRP A 538 10.88 -12.01 11.62
C TRP A 538 11.04 -13.50 11.24
N THR A 539 12.26 -14.03 11.15
CA THR A 539 12.49 -15.41 10.73
C THR A 539 13.04 -16.29 11.83
N ASP A 540 12.77 -17.59 11.66
CA ASP A 540 13.47 -18.67 12.33
C ASP A 540 14.99 -18.50 12.21
N ASP A 541 15.71 -19.19 13.09
CA ASP A 541 17.16 -19.20 13.10
C ASP A 541 17.72 -19.44 11.68
N PRO A 542 18.63 -18.58 11.16
CA PRO A 542 19.16 -18.70 9.82
C PRO A 542 19.75 -20.08 9.50
N ASP A 543 20.33 -20.76 10.49
CA ASP A 543 20.88 -22.11 10.31
C ASP A 543 19.74 -23.11 10.06
N VAL A 544 18.63 -23.01 10.80
CA VAL A 544 17.43 -23.83 10.56
C VAL A 544 16.79 -23.53 9.21
N VAL A 545 16.73 -22.25 8.81
CA VAL A 545 16.24 -21.86 7.48
C VAL A 545 17.09 -22.52 6.39
N PHE A 546 18.41 -22.46 6.53
CA PHE A 546 19.36 -23.04 5.59
C PHE A 546 19.26 -24.56 5.53
N ASP A 547 19.16 -25.24 6.67
CA ASP A 547 19.06 -26.69 6.77
C ASP A 547 17.77 -27.19 6.12
N LEU A 548 16.62 -26.59 6.45
CA LEU A 548 15.34 -26.94 5.85
C LEU A 548 15.31 -26.69 4.34
N TYR A 549 15.89 -25.58 3.89
CA TYR A 549 16.01 -25.32 2.46
C TYR A 549 16.86 -26.39 1.77
N SER A 550 18.01 -26.72 2.35
CA SER A 550 18.97 -27.67 1.79
C SER A 550 18.42 -29.09 1.73
N LEU A 551 17.55 -29.47 2.69
CA LEU A 551 16.82 -30.75 2.67
C LEU A 551 15.95 -30.90 1.42
N ALA A 552 15.18 -29.87 1.07
CA ALA A 552 14.26 -29.91 -0.08
C ALA A 552 14.93 -29.48 -1.40
N ASN A 553 16.06 -28.79 -1.35
CA ASN A 553 16.74 -28.21 -2.52
C ASN A 553 18.23 -28.56 -2.55
N PRO A 554 18.60 -29.86 -2.58
CA PRO A 554 19.98 -30.27 -2.53
C PRO A 554 20.80 -29.68 -3.67
N GLY A 555 21.96 -29.09 -3.33
CA GLY A 555 22.88 -28.48 -4.30
C GLY A 555 22.45 -27.12 -4.84
N LYS A 556 21.31 -26.56 -4.41
CA LYS A 556 20.89 -25.20 -4.79
C LYS A 556 21.37 -24.18 -3.76
N GLN A 557 21.72 -22.99 -4.23
CA GLN A 557 21.95 -21.85 -3.35
C GLN A 557 20.65 -21.41 -2.69
N CYS A 558 20.71 -21.10 -1.39
CA CYS A 558 19.58 -20.66 -0.59
C CYS A 558 19.25 -19.18 -0.90
N ARG A 559 18.24 -18.96 -1.75
CA ARG A 559 17.83 -17.62 -2.22
C ARG A 559 16.35 -17.55 -2.54
N ASN A 560 15.78 -16.35 -2.45
CA ASN A 560 14.41 -16.03 -2.84
C ASN A 560 13.32 -16.88 -2.15
N LEU A 561 13.43 -17.10 -0.84
CA LEU A 561 12.42 -17.86 -0.12
C LEU A 561 11.07 -17.13 -0.13
N VAL A 562 10.00 -17.90 -0.34
CA VAL A 562 8.63 -17.43 -0.18
C VAL A 562 8.08 -18.07 1.08
N TRP A 563 7.90 -17.25 2.10
CA TRP A 563 7.42 -17.67 3.41
C TRP A 563 5.92 -17.66 3.43
N THR A 564 5.28 -18.73 3.87
CA THR A 564 3.82 -18.78 3.95
C THR A 564 3.35 -18.77 5.40
N PHE A 565 2.05 -18.64 5.67
CA PHE A 565 1.51 -18.69 7.02
C PHE A 565 0.38 -19.73 7.08
N ARG A 566 -0.03 -20.17 8.27
CA ARG A 566 -1.23 -20.99 8.56
C ARG A 566 -1.27 -22.40 7.98
N GLY A 567 -0.18 -22.90 7.38
CA GLY A 567 -0.03 -24.32 7.03
C GLY A 567 -1.17 -24.89 6.16
N GLN A 568 -1.86 -24.05 5.39
CA GLN A 568 -2.98 -24.46 4.53
C GLN A 568 -2.61 -24.30 3.07
N PHE A 569 -2.60 -25.41 2.33
CA PHE A 569 -2.11 -25.44 0.95
C PHE A 569 -2.67 -26.63 0.19
N ILE A 570 -2.63 -26.54 -1.14
CA ILE A 570 -2.86 -27.65 -2.06
C ILE A 570 -1.53 -28.02 -2.69
N VAL A 571 -1.22 -29.31 -2.74
CA VAL A 571 0.01 -29.80 -3.37
C VAL A 571 -0.28 -31.06 -4.19
N SER A 572 0.47 -31.27 -5.27
CA SER A 572 0.37 -32.51 -6.04
C SER A 572 1.08 -33.67 -5.33
N GLY A 573 0.54 -34.88 -5.48
CA GLY A 573 1.21 -36.09 -5.02
C GLY A 573 2.58 -36.30 -5.69
N ALA A 574 2.72 -35.88 -6.95
CA ALA A 574 3.96 -36.00 -7.71
C ALA A 574 5.09 -35.13 -7.15
N ARG A 575 4.75 -33.92 -6.69
CA ARG A 575 5.69 -32.99 -6.07
C ARG A 575 6.06 -33.41 -4.66
N ILE A 576 5.11 -33.92 -3.87
CA ILE A 576 5.42 -34.52 -2.56
C ILE A 576 6.50 -35.58 -2.74
N ARG A 577 6.30 -36.51 -3.67
CA ARG A 577 7.20 -37.63 -3.89
C ARG A 577 8.57 -37.24 -4.44
N ALA A 578 8.66 -36.16 -5.21
CA ALA A 578 9.92 -35.67 -5.77
C ALA A 578 10.99 -35.33 -4.72
N ASN A 579 10.62 -35.03 -3.47
CA ASN A 579 11.56 -34.81 -2.37
C ASN A 579 12.12 -36.11 -1.75
N GLY A 580 11.52 -37.26 -2.04
CA GLY A 580 11.85 -38.54 -1.42
C GLY A 580 11.24 -38.72 -0.02
N LYS A 581 10.95 -39.98 0.31
CA LYS A 581 10.24 -40.34 1.55
C LYS A 581 11.04 -40.00 2.81
N SER A 582 12.37 -40.14 2.75
CA SER A 582 13.28 -39.93 3.88
C SER A 582 13.26 -38.51 4.43
N MET A 583 13.04 -37.50 3.58
CA MET A 583 12.93 -36.11 4.03
C MET A 583 11.75 -35.97 5.01
N TYR A 584 10.57 -36.49 4.65
CA TYR A 584 9.38 -36.39 5.51
C TYR A 584 9.51 -37.24 6.78
N GLN A 585 10.20 -38.38 6.72
CA GLN A 585 10.52 -39.18 7.92
C GLN A 585 11.41 -38.39 8.89
N HIS A 586 12.41 -37.69 8.36
CA HIS A 586 13.30 -36.86 9.16
C HIS A 586 12.55 -35.67 9.79
N LEU A 587 11.71 -34.97 9.03
CA LEU A 587 10.88 -33.87 9.57
C LEU A 587 9.93 -34.36 10.67
N LEU A 588 9.33 -35.54 10.51
CA LEU A 588 8.46 -36.13 11.52
C LEU A 588 9.25 -36.48 12.80
N GLN A 589 10.47 -36.99 12.65
CA GLN A 589 11.35 -37.25 13.78
C GLN A 589 11.72 -35.95 14.52
N MET A 590 12.05 -34.88 13.79
CA MET A 590 12.35 -33.57 14.39
C MET A 590 11.17 -32.95 15.16
N LEU A 591 9.93 -33.35 14.86
CA LEU A 591 8.75 -32.89 15.59
C LEU A 591 8.42 -33.72 16.83
N ASN A 592 8.68 -35.02 16.77
CA ASN A 592 8.14 -35.99 17.72
C ASN A 592 9.18 -36.52 18.70
N ASP A 593 10.48 -36.39 18.37
CA ASP A 593 11.57 -36.84 19.23
C ASP A 593 11.96 -35.75 20.23
N PRO A 594 11.65 -35.91 21.54
CA PRO A 594 12.00 -34.90 22.56
C PRO A 594 13.51 -34.70 22.71
N GLY A 595 14.33 -35.61 22.18
CA GLY A 595 15.79 -35.48 22.14
C GLY A 595 16.34 -34.73 20.92
N SER A 596 15.48 -34.26 20.01
CA SER A 596 15.91 -33.54 18.80
C SER A 596 16.40 -32.12 19.12
N ASP A 597 17.31 -31.60 18.30
CA ASP A 597 17.86 -30.24 18.42
C ASP A 597 16.79 -29.14 18.30
N THR A 598 15.67 -29.44 17.64
CA THR A 598 14.47 -28.58 17.52
C THR A 598 13.68 -28.44 18.82
N HIS A 599 13.94 -29.28 19.82
CA HIS A 599 13.41 -29.15 21.19
C HIS A 599 14.47 -28.64 22.17
N ALA A 600 15.71 -28.47 21.71
CA ALA A 600 16.80 -28.00 22.55
C ALA A 600 16.68 -26.49 22.82
N SER A 601 17.12 -26.10 24.02
CA SER A 601 17.05 -24.71 24.50
C SER A 601 17.69 -23.67 23.57
N GLN A 602 18.68 -24.10 22.78
CA GLN A 602 19.39 -23.28 21.80
C GLN A 602 18.44 -22.78 20.71
N TYR A 603 17.54 -23.63 20.25
CA TYR A 603 16.56 -23.29 19.23
C TYR A 603 15.31 -22.63 19.85
N THR A 604 14.78 -23.21 20.94
CA THR A 604 13.52 -22.74 21.55
C THR A 604 13.65 -21.39 22.25
N ASN A 605 14.85 -21.01 22.72
CA ASN A 605 15.10 -19.71 23.34
C ASN A 605 15.56 -18.62 22.35
N SER A 606 15.52 -18.90 21.05
CA SER A 606 15.77 -17.86 20.04
C SER A 606 14.78 -16.70 20.21
N VAL A 607 15.16 -15.51 19.75
CA VAL A 607 14.41 -14.26 20.00
C VAL A 607 12.92 -14.39 19.64
N TRP A 608 12.61 -15.12 18.56
CA TRP A 608 11.25 -15.35 18.06
C TRP A 608 10.43 -16.31 18.88
N HIS A 609 11.10 -17.34 19.41
CA HIS A 609 10.46 -18.43 20.11
C HIS A 609 10.45 -18.22 21.62
N SER A 610 11.11 -17.17 22.11
CA SER A 610 11.20 -16.82 23.53
C SER A 610 9.85 -16.63 24.24
N ALA A 611 8.78 -16.33 23.50
CA ALA A 611 7.42 -16.24 24.04
C ALA A 611 6.65 -17.56 24.01
N GLN A 612 7.12 -18.56 23.27
CA GLN A 612 6.48 -19.86 23.10
C GLN A 612 7.11 -20.90 24.04
N LYS A 613 6.27 -21.68 24.70
CA LYS A 613 6.73 -22.80 25.52
C LYS A 613 6.77 -24.04 24.66
N ASP A 614 7.96 -24.56 24.40
CA ASP A 614 8.12 -25.81 23.65
C ASP A 614 7.53 -27.00 24.41
N THR A 615 6.72 -27.79 23.71
CA THR A 615 6.10 -29.03 24.18
C THR A 615 5.87 -29.96 22.99
N LEU A 616 5.76 -31.28 23.21
CA LEU A 616 5.50 -32.19 22.08
C LEU A 616 4.14 -31.94 21.40
N ASN A 617 3.13 -31.45 22.13
CA ASN A 617 1.82 -31.14 21.55
C ASN A 617 1.74 -29.76 20.88
N ASP A 618 2.60 -28.83 21.28
CA ASP A 618 2.72 -27.48 20.71
C ASP A 618 4.21 -27.14 20.49
N PRO A 619 4.91 -27.86 19.58
CA PRO A 619 6.34 -27.69 19.44
C PRO A 619 6.64 -26.41 18.66
N VAL A 620 7.69 -25.71 19.09
CA VAL A 620 8.17 -24.48 18.44
C VAL A 620 8.45 -24.73 16.96
N PHE A 621 9.08 -25.87 16.65
CA PHE A 621 9.37 -26.29 15.28
C PHE A 621 8.11 -26.54 14.42
N GLY A 622 6.97 -26.84 15.03
CA GLY A 622 5.69 -26.92 14.33
C GLY A 622 5.32 -25.60 13.65
N PHE A 623 5.53 -24.49 14.34
CA PHE A 623 5.30 -23.15 13.78
C PHE A 623 6.29 -22.82 12.64
N THR A 624 7.52 -23.33 12.70
CA THR A 624 8.48 -23.21 11.60
C THR A 624 8.00 -23.98 10.39
N LEU A 625 7.61 -25.25 10.55
CA LEU A 625 7.09 -26.06 9.44
C LEU A 625 5.86 -25.43 8.78
N GLU A 626 4.94 -24.87 9.57
CA GLU A 626 3.78 -24.11 9.10
C GLU A 626 4.14 -23.08 8.02
N ARG A 627 5.31 -22.43 8.16
CA ARG A 627 5.80 -21.39 7.24
C ARG A 627 6.59 -21.92 6.06
N PHE A 628 7.15 -23.11 6.21
CA PHE A 628 8.12 -23.71 5.28
C PHE A 628 7.51 -24.64 4.24
N TRP A 629 6.21 -24.95 4.28
CA TRP A 629 5.58 -25.86 3.32
C TRP A 629 5.85 -25.48 1.86
N GLY A 630 5.81 -24.19 1.49
CA GLY A 630 6.18 -23.75 0.15
C GLY A 630 7.63 -24.07 -0.22
N ILE A 631 8.57 -23.85 0.69
CA ILE A 631 10.00 -24.13 0.51
C ILE A 631 10.24 -25.64 0.39
N LEU A 632 9.62 -26.42 1.29
CA LEU A 632 9.70 -27.88 1.31
C LEU A 632 9.14 -28.48 0.02
N MET A 633 8.07 -27.91 -0.53
CA MET A 633 7.52 -28.32 -1.82
C MET A 633 8.25 -27.70 -3.02
N GLN A 634 9.45 -27.15 -2.81
CA GLN A 634 10.30 -26.53 -3.84
C GLN A 634 9.56 -25.42 -4.62
N CYS A 635 8.74 -24.66 -3.90
CA CYS A 635 7.95 -23.56 -4.42
C CYS A 635 8.41 -22.22 -3.82
N SER A 636 9.65 -21.84 -4.12
CA SER A 636 10.30 -20.62 -3.65
C SER A 636 10.63 -19.67 -4.81
N GLU A 637 9.81 -19.63 -5.86
CA GLU A 637 10.11 -18.76 -7.00
C GLU A 637 9.74 -17.30 -6.69
N PRO A 638 10.59 -16.32 -7.04
CA PRO A 638 10.29 -14.89 -6.92
C PRO A 638 8.89 -14.50 -7.42
N ARG A 639 8.43 -15.10 -8.52
CA ARG A 639 7.13 -14.80 -9.08
C ARG A 639 5.97 -15.06 -8.09
N VAL A 640 6.07 -16.09 -7.26
CA VAL A 640 4.98 -16.51 -6.38
C VAL A 640 4.73 -15.48 -5.28
N GLY A 641 5.75 -14.93 -4.64
CA GLY A 641 5.53 -13.86 -3.65
C GLY A 641 5.48 -12.45 -4.22
N TYR A 642 6.10 -12.15 -5.37
CA TYR A 642 5.98 -10.83 -5.97
C TYR A 642 4.67 -10.69 -6.75
N TRP A 643 4.24 -11.67 -7.52
CA TRP A 643 3.13 -11.47 -8.45
C TRP A 643 1.81 -12.05 -7.97
N SER A 644 1.80 -12.78 -6.85
CA SER A 644 0.55 -13.24 -6.23
C SER A 644 -0.35 -12.06 -5.90
N PRO A 645 -1.63 -12.07 -6.33
CA PRO A 645 -2.62 -11.15 -5.83
C PRO A 645 -2.82 -11.24 -4.32
N SER A 646 -3.46 -10.21 -3.78
CA SER A 646 -4.01 -10.27 -2.43
C SER A 646 -5.39 -10.94 -2.44
N GLN A 647 -5.78 -11.57 -1.33
CA GLN A 647 -7.15 -12.10 -1.17
C GLN A 647 -8.22 -11.01 -1.34
N PHE A 648 -7.93 -9.78 -0.89
CA PHE A 648 -8.85 -8.65 -1.06
C PHE A 648 -8.99 -8.25 -2.53
N ALA A 649 -7.90 -8.22 -3.30
CA ALA A 649 -7.95 -7.94 -4.73
C ALA A 649 -8.78 -8.97 -5.50
N VAL A 650 -8.59 -10.26 -5.21
CA VAL A 650 -9.43 -11.34 -5.79
C VAL A 650 -10.90 -11.15 -5.42
N THR A 651 -11.18 -10.65 -4.22
CA THR A 651 -12.54 -10.41 -3.72
C THR A 651 -13.25 -9.24 -4.40
N ILE A 652 -12.57 -8.11 -4.61
CA ILE A 652 -13.20 -6.92 -5.20
C ILE A 652 -13.20 -6.92 -6.72
N ARG A 653 -12.36 -7.75 -7.34
CA ARG A 653 -12.25 -7.83 -8.79
C ARG A 653 -13.51 -8.48 -9.36
N PRO A 654 -14.23 -7.80 -10.26
CA PRO A 654 -15.46 -8.34 -10.80
C PRO A 654 -15.14 -9.42 -11.84
N LYS A 655 -15.95 -10.49 -11.86
CA LYS A 655 -15.77 -11.63 -12.80
C LYS A 655 -15.80 -11.22 -14.28
N TRP A 656 -16.45 -10.11 -14.62
CA TRP A 656 -16.56 -9.62 -16.01
C TRP A 656 -15.31 -8.89 -16.52
N LEU A 657 -14.43 -8.44 -15.63
CA LEU A 657 -13.23 -7.69 -16.03
C LEU A 657 -12.22 -8.66 -16.66
N ALA A 658 -11.98 -8.51 -17.96
CA ALA A 658 -11.12 -9.38 -18.74
C ALA A 658 -9.69 -9.48 -18.16
N GLY A 659 -9.08 -10.66 -18.36
CA GLY A 659 -7.76 -11.03 -17.87
C GLY A 659 -7.85 -11.68 -16.49
N SER A 660 -8.00 -13.01 -16.44
CA SER A 660 -7.83 -13.73 -15.17
C SER A 660 -6.44 -13.47 -14.58
N PHE A 661 -6.31 -13.60 -13.26
CA PHE A 661 -4.98 -13.66 -12.67
C PHE A 661 -4.25 -14.87 -13.28
N PRO A 662 -3.03 -14.70 -13.81
CA PRO A 662 -2.27 -15.83 -14.29
C PRO A 662 -2.13 -16.85 -13.16
N HIS A 663 -2.53 -18.10 -13.41
CA HIS A 663 -2.55 -19.13 -12.38
C HIS A 663 -1.17 -19.34 -11.75
N ASP A 664 -0.14 -19.17 -12.55
CA ASP A 664 1.25 -19.34 -12.16
C ASP A 664 1.71 -18.23 -11.18
N HIS A 665 1.08 -17.06 -11.10
CA HIS A 665 1.49 -16.00 -10.17
C HIS A 665 1.33 -16.35 -8.69
N THR A 666 0.44 -17.27 -8.33
CA THR A 666 0.15 -17.64 -6.93
C THR A 666 0.71 -18.99 -6.52
N GLN A 667 1.30 -19.72 -7.47
CA GLN A 667 1.52 -21.15 -7.29
C GLN A 667 2.66 -21.67 -8.16
N CYS A 668 3.23 -22.79 -7.75
CA CYS A 668 4.12 -23.58 -8.59
C CYS A 668 3.32 -24.58 -9.40
N LEU A 669 3.60 -24.65 -10.70
CA LEU A 669 2.90 -25.55 -11.61
C LEU A 669 3.79 -26.74 -11.96
N ASP A 670 3.19 -27.92 -11.98
CA ASP A 670 3.79 -29.18 -12.38
C ASP A 670 3.65 -29.37 -13.89
N ARG A 671 4.30 -28.48 -14.65
CA ARG A 671 4.30 -28.57 -16.12
C ARG A 671 5.38 -29.55 -16.58
N PRO A 672 5.08 -30.45 -17.53
CA PRO A 672 6.13 -31.20 -18.19
C PRO A 672 7.10 -30.23 -18.87
N LEU A 673 8.40 -30.54 -18.79
CA LEU A 673 9.44 -29.80 -19.52
C LEU A 673 9.01 -29.68 -20.99
N ARG A 674 8.79 -28.44 -21.46
CA ARG A 674 8.68 -28.18 -22.90
C ARG A 674 10.03 -28.53 -23.50
N ARG A 675 10.12 -29.69 -24.14
CA ARG A 675 11.29 -30.14 -24.88
C ARG A 675 11.57 -29.25 -26.08
#